data_AF-A0A060SNI3-F1
#
_entry.id   AF-A0A060SNI3-F1
#
_cell.length_a   1.000
_cell.length_b   1.000
_cell.length_c   1.000
_cell.angle_alpha   90.00
_cell.angle_beta   90.00
_cell.angle_gamma   90.00
#
_symmetry.space_group_name_H-M   'P 1'
#
loop_
_entity.id
_entity.type
_entity.pdbx_description
1 polymer ?
#
loop_
_entity_poly.entity_id
_entity_poly.type
_entity_poly.pdbx_seq_one_letter_code
_entity_poly.pdbx_strand_id
1 'polypeptide(L)'
;MLDATSSEHQPLFYARFNQPTLKFICDHDALLRLTFEKGDFIFNGAMGHKGQSVTIPADLNIDFRVNFETRVVGNDLQIDGAVVASVKPPLPTGQDAFLRYMTQYLELLHDAGNHVFYSLPQFSPRTSMDIDFTLIDHSEDFAWQESICGITVDQINSYLASLWLKSALLTHTKIGTKNSDWRLRSLTEFVKREDGLFFRIKFGAPRVHILCSREVVVYFDVYELEFFPGPDLSVAPEKKFMKWKIALMMNVLPMRDPEGHSVTVSLDVSSARYHHGLSKYPDIQEADVQHDHYCNIIVDFFSDEYLQILRVARYHIIYSHHALVQTVGSVEFTGEAEGSWGQIEVSDPGPHSGKVPSRDTIQHAKMYGFDQVVAISQDSINAQFSMLSHALFRTWSYSEAFSATFKPLSMQLLTGNRAIVWVHLASGQLKTLRDGKPDNECEPYEFKQWRAAFEVELKSCNQAELEGHSSATYKATSAYQKHGNKDDRVLRHIYLDLSSAEYLHDYSHYSNINAFSSPEEGRSTMLKLEALVWYLTEHYFCEIRKEGLNVIFSIPVFKASPSSYALTSMLFHVYSKVEVTRYNWTHIPAGMEPVIVILGTTGSRPLPADHLEYSTGWVVQANRGFSHGTIGISRRAFIEERLLRLLSNVNALTTLIPIMIDPLKGFHGVSLKKWAEHEQRKDRPSNWRLIPSDGSGYLKYLWEHCEEWRYKLSGNGEIDASQGISCVTRNYVELPTAVKHGALHIKVSGRVELGLSLQTGKAKSYNTSSAVCWSTNVALETIGSGIKVSTFGSREPQISEVVFTDGSAGKFRNPADMLREAFPSKVDLHELVEEIQAFEGAWEYCYPPATPYSLASPAFNADGDLLFELRRHGATTSRAGGPLSPTAKTGRALTPLGRRPGSRAGMRNGNKSPPPHSSSSHPFSAGGASLGGAGLTGRASFASIASTTVGTTVTGGATAHTVMGEFQQIVSGAAGAKVTPVTVLDSSSG
;
A
#
# COMPACT_ATOMS: atom_id res chain seq x y z
N MET A 1 59.07 44.36 -51.09
CA MET A 1 59.46 45.27 -49.99
C MET A 1 58.31 46.25 -49.76
N LEU A 2 57.36 45.85 -48.93
CA LEU A 2 56.58 46.65 -47.97
C LEU A 2 55.87 45.60 -47.12
N ASP A 3 56.54 45.29 -46.01
CA ASP A 3 56.18 44.31 -45.00
C ASP A 3 54.97 44.74 -44.18
N ALA A 4 54.24 43.71 -43.73
CA ALA A 4 53.62 43.55 -42.42
C ALA A 4 52.77 44.70 -41.85
N THR A 5 51.46 44.45 -41.73
CA THR A 5 50.73 44.41 -40.43
C THR A 5 49.22 44.29 -40.69
N SER A 6 48.76 43.09 -41.09
CA SER A 6 47.45 42.64 -40.64
C SER A 6 47.73 41.47 -39.73
N SER A 7 47.42 41.60 -38.44
CA SER A 7 47.34 40.43 -37.57
C SER A 7 46.33 39.48 -38.21
N GLU A 8 46.81 38.44 -38.88
CA GLU A 8 45.95 37.37 -39.40
C GLU A 8 45.16 36.86 -38.20
N HIS A 9 43.87 37.17 -38.17
CA HIS A 9 42.95 36.60 -37.21
C HIS A 9 42.90 35.11 -37.52
N GLN A 10 43.80 34.34 -36.90
CA GLN A 10 43.77 32.89 -36.96
C GLN A 10 42.38 32.47 -36.48
N PRO A 11 41.58 31.78 -37.32
CA PRO A 11 40.22 31.41 -36.97
C PRO A 11 40.25 30.52 -35.72
N LEU A 12 39.27 30.69 -34.84
CA LEU A 12 39.14 29.87 -33.62
C LEU A 12 38.96 28.38 -33.94
N PHE A 13 38.42 28.09 -35.12
CA PHE A 13 38.24 26.75 -35.67
C PHE A 13 38.39 26.82 -37.19
N TYR A 14 39.25 25.97 -37.74
CA TYR A 14 39.39 25.74 -39.18
C TYR A 14 39.35 24.24 -39.44
N ALA A 15 38.51 23.83 -40.39
CA ALA A 15 38.43 22.44 -40.81
C ALA A 15 38.19 22.39 -42.31
N ARG A 16 38.79 21.39 -42.94
CA ARG A 16 38.52 20.98 -44.31
C ARG A 16 38.22 19.50 -44.29
N PHE A 17 37.09 19.12 -44.88
CA PHE A 17 36.60 17.75 -44.91
C PHE A 17 36.80 17.14 -46.30
N ASN A 18 36.98 15.82 -46.33
CA ASN A 18 36.71 15.02 -47.52
C ASN A 18 35.19 14.97 -47.78
N GLN A 19 34.80 14.28 -48.85
CA GLN A 19 33.39 14.07 -49.17
C GLN A 19 32.67 13.39 -47.98
N PRO A 20 31.57 13.98 -47.45
CA PRO A 20 30.80 13.36 -46.38
C PRO A 20 30.11 12.11 -46.89
N THR A 21 29.95 11.12 -46.01
CA THR A 21 29.23 9.88 -46.34
C THR A 21 28.04 9.72 -45.41
N LEU A 22 26.91 9.31 -45.97
CA LEU A 22 25.68 9.05 -45.22
C LEU A 22 25.37 7.55 -45.35
N LYS A 23 25.35 6.84 -44.22
CA LYS A 23 24.99 5.43 -44.13
C LYS A 23 23.67 5.32 -43.39
N PHE A 24 22.60 4.95 -44.08
CA PHE A 24 21.31 4.71 -43.42
C PHE A 24 21.42 3.48 -42.51
N ILE A 25 20.99 3.62 -41.27
CA ILE A 25 20.93 2.50 -40.31
C ILE A 25 19.52 1.90 -40.36
N CYS A 26 18.52 2.77 -40.38
CA CYS A 26 17.12 2.39 -40.50
C CYS A 26 16.30 3.49 -41.16
N ASP A 27 14.98 3.33 -41.21
CA ASP A 27 14.04 4.27 -41.86
C ASP A 27 13.87 5.60 -41.10
N HIS A 28 14.54 5.73 -39.96
CA HIS A 28 14.44 6.89 -39.08
C HIS A 28 15.81 7.50 -38.72
N ASP A 29 16.91 6.81 -39.04
CA ASP A 29 18.22 7.09 -38.48
C ASP A 29 19.36 6.75 -39.45
N ALA A 30 20.35 7.64 -39.53
CA ALA A 30 21.51 7.49 -40.39
C ALA A 30 22.80 7.90 -39.67
N LEU A 31 23.94 7.46 -40.21
CA LEU A 31 25.27 7.89 -39.80
C LEU A 31 25.84 8.83 -40.86
N LEU A 32 25.96 10.11 -40.50
CA LEU A 32 26.72 11.10 -41.23
C LEU A 32 28.18 11.04 -40.77
N ARG A 33 29.06 10.51 -41.61
CA ARG A 33 30.50 10.49 -41.37
C ARG A 33 31.17 11.65 -42.06
N LEU A 34 31.89 12.46 -41.27
CA LEU A 34 32.80 13.49 -41.77
C LEU A 34 34.24 13.03 -41.56
N THR A 35 35.01 12.98 -42.64
CA THR A 35 36.44 12.68 -42.60
C THR A 35 37.22 13.96 -42.80
N PHE A 36 38.11 14.28 -41.88
CA PHE A 36 38.94 15.47 -41.98
C PHE A 36 40.06 15.28 -43.00
N GLU A 37 40.30 16.28 -43.85
CA GLU A 37 41.51 16.38 -44.70
C GLU A 37 42.60 17.14 -43.94
N LYS A 38 42.22 18.20 -43.22
CA LYS A 38 43.07 18.98 -42.32
C LYS A 38 42.22 19.88 -41.43
N GLY A 39 42.73 20.28 -40.28
CA GLY A 39 42.10 21.32 -39.47
C GLY A 39 42.91 21.67 -38.23
N ASP A 40 42.53 22.75 -37.58
CA ASP A 40 43.06 23.21 -36.31
C ASP A 40 42.00 23.96 -35.53
N PHE A 41 42.03 23.85 -34.20
CA PHE A 41 41.11 24.55 -33.32
C PHE A 41 41.80 25.05 -32.06
N ILE A 42 41.28 26.12 -31.49
CA ILE A 42 41.84 26.71 -30.27
C ILE A 42 41.07 26.19 -29.05
N PHE A 43 41.75 25.47 -28.17
CA PHE A 43 41.20 24.99 -26.89
C PHE A 43 41.69 25.89 -25.73
N ASN A 44 40.80 26.18 -24.77
CA ASN A 44 41.05 27.06 -23.60
C ASN A 44 41.28 28.57 -23.88
N GLY A 45 40.59 29.15 -24.85
CA GLY A 45 40.64 30.61 -25.12
C GLY A 45 39.80 31.50 -24.20
N ALA A 46 39.06 30.92 -23.24
CA ALA A 46 38.23 31.69 -22.32
C ALA A 46 39.13 32.31 -21.22
N MET A 47 39.19 33.65 -21.18
CA MET A 47 39.94 34.48 -20.20
C MET A 47 41.37 34.89 -20.59
N GLY A 48 41.57 35.44 -21.79
CA GLY A 48 42.74 36.30 -22.08
C GLY A 48 44.10 35.61 -22.15
N HIS A 49 44.16 34.29 -21.94
CA HIS A 49 45.34 33.48 -22.23
C HIS A 49 45.35 33.08 -23.71
N LYS A 50 46.53 33.03 -24.34
CA LYS A 50 46.70 32.48 -25.69
C LYS A 50 46.25 31.02 -25.66
N GLY A 51 45.06 30.75 -26.21
CA GLY A 51 44.53 29.39 -26.28
C GLY A 51 45.51 28.48 -27.03
N GLN A 52 45.54 27.21 -26.64
CA GLN A 52 46.41 26.23 -27.28
C GLN A 52 45.76 25.80 -28.60
N SER A 53 46.47 25.99 -29.72
CA SER A 53 46.05 25.44 -31.01
C SER A 53 46.30 23.93 -31.00
N VAL A 54 45.27 23.16 -31.34
CA VAL A 54 45.29 21.71 -31.49
C VAL A 54 45.05 21.38 -32.95
N THR A 55 46.02 20.72 -33.59
CA THR A 55 45.87 20.23 -34.97
C THR A 55 45.00 18.98 -35.00
N ILE A 56 44.04 18.95 -35.93
CA ILE A 56 43.15 17.83 -36.18
C ILE A 56 43.85 16.86 -37.16
N PRO A 57 43.93 15.56 -36.86
CA PRO A 57 44.49 14.57 -37.77
C PRO A 57 43.78 14.52 -39.14
N ALA A 58 44.55 14.35 -40.22
CA ALA A 58 44.09 14.32 -41.62
C ALA A 58 43.31 13.05 -42.03
N ASP A 59 43.01 12.19 -41.07
CA ASP A 59 42.27 10.93 -41.18
C ASP A 59 41.25 10.79 -40.04
N LEU A 60 41.05 11.84 -39.25
CA LEU A 60 40.04 11.84 -38.20
C LEU A 60 38.67 11.64 -38.84
N ASN A 61 37.94 10.63 -38.38
CA ASN A 61 36.55 10.39 -38.71
C ASN A 61 35.69 10.75 -37.51
N ILE A 62 34.68 11.57 -37.75
CA ILE A 62 33.59 11.79 -36.80
C ILE A 62 32.30 11.27 -37.41
N ASP A 63 31.68 10.35 -36.70
CA ASP A 63 30.38 9.79 -37.07
C ASP A 63 29.32 10.50 -36.24
N PHE A 64 28.40 11.19 -36.90
CA PHE A 64 27.18 11.72 -36.31
C PHE A 64 26.04 10.79 -36.62
N ARG A 65 25.32 10.40 -35.58
CA ARG A 65 24.04 9.76 -35.70
C ARG A 65 22.96 10.81 -35.82
N VAL A 66 22.18 10.74 -36.89
CA VAL A 66 21.25 11.78 -37.30
C VAL A 66 19.89 11.16 -37.55
N ASN A 67 18.85 11.69 -36.90
CA ASN A 67 17.50 11.23 -37.19
C ASN A 67 17.02 11.91 -38.47
N PHE A 68 16.12 11.25 -39.19
CA PHE A 68 15.48 11.87 -40.35
C PHE A 68 14.01 11.49 -40.44
N GLU A 69 13.24 12.34 -41.12
CA GLU A 69 11.86 12.08 -41.47
C GLU A 69 11.65 12.20 -42.98
N THR A 70 11.02 11.19 -43.57
CA THR A 70 10.61 11.20 -44.98
C THR A 70 9.26 11.89 -45.12
N ARG A 71 9.22 13.03 -45.81
CA ARG A 71 7.97 13.75 -46.09
C ARG A 71 7.34 13.29 -47.40
N VAL A 72 6.14 12.72 -47.31
CA VAL A 72 5.38 12.15 -48.44
C VAL A 72 5.10 13.17 -49.55
N VAL A 73 4.94 14.46 -49.23
CA VAL A 73 4.48 15.49 -50.19
C VAL A 73 5.60 15.99 -51.12
N GLY A 74 6.87 15.69 -50.83
CA GLY A 74 8.03 16.10 -51.65
C GLY A 74 9.07 15.01 -51.93
N ASN A 75 8.99 13.86 -51.25
CA ASN A 75 10.08 12.89 -51.13
C ASN A 75 11.39 13.53 -50.65
N ASP A 76 11.27 14.46 -49.71
CA ASP A 76 12.39 15.13 -49.05
C ASP A 76 12.72 14.37 -47.75
N LEU A 77 14.00 14.10 -47.56
CA LEU A 77 14.58 13.54 -46.35
C LEU A 77 15.09 14.71 -45.50
N GLN A 78 14.34 15.05 -44.46
CA GLN A 78 14.75 16.11 -43.54
C GLN A 78 15.53 15.50 -42.37
N ILE A 79 16.80 15.87 -42.24
CA ILE A 79 17.62 15.52 -41.08
C ILE A 79 17.29 16.44 -39.92
N ASP A 80 16.99 15.85 -38.76
CA ASP A 80 16.71 16.56 -37.51
C ASP A 80 17.49 15.97 -36.34
N GLY A 81 18.22 16.84 -35.64
CA GLY A 81 19.11 16.46 -34.54
C GLY A 81 20.33 15.64 -34.97
N ALA A 82 21.48 15.92 -34.37
CA ALA A 82 22.70 15.16 -34.59
C ALA A 82 23.42 14.88 -33.27
N VAL A 83 23.75 13.61 -33.04
CA VAL A 83 24.47 13.15 -31.84
C VAL A 83 25.77 12.50 -32.29
N VAL A 84 26.87 12.83 -31.62
CA VAL A 84 28.18 12.24 -31.92
C VAL A 84 28.13 10.76 -31.54
N ALA A 85 28.31 9.87 -32.51
CA ALA A 85 28.35 8.42 -32.32
C ALA A 85 29.77 7.92 -32.07
N SER A 86 30.76 8.40 -32.84
CA SER A 86 32.16 8.05 -32.62
C SER A 86 33.15 9.08 -33.17
N VAL A 87 34.35 9.12 -32.60
CA VAL A 87 35.48 9.92 -33.07
C VAL A 87 36.69 8.99 -33.16
N LYS A 88 37.25 8.80 -34.36
CA LYS A 88 38.33 7.83 -34.63
C LYS A 88 39.44 8.46 -35.47
N PRO A 89 40.71 8.47 -35.02
CA PRO A 89 41.17 8.11 -33.66
C PRO A 89 40.66 9.09 -32.59
N PRO A 90 40.64 8.70 -31.30
CA PRO A 90 40.27 9.62 -30.23
C PRO A 90 41.25 10.80 -30.14
N LEU A 91 40.72 12.01 -29.97
CA LEU A 91 41.54 13.21 -29.79
C LEU A 91 42.14 13.25 -28.38
N PRO A 92 43.47 13.28 -28.21
CA PRO A 92 44.10 13.21 -26.89
C PRO A 92 43.84 14.43 -26.01
N THR A 93 43.56 15.60 -26.61
CA THR A 93 43.31 16.86 -25.91
C THR A 93 42.22 17.66 -26.61
N GLY A 94 41.35 18.33 -25.84
CA GLY A 94 40.38 19.30 -26.38
C GLY A 94 39.12 18.71 -27.02
N GLN A 95 38.81 17.43 -26.78
CA GLN A 95 37.65 16.75 -27.36
C GLN A 95 36.34 17.52 -27.14
N ASP A 96 36.06 18.02 -25.93
CA ASP A 96 34.82 18.76 -25.65
C ASP A 96 34.65 20.04 -26.48
N ALA A 97 35.74 20.78 -26.69
CA ALA A 97 35.71 21.98 -27.50
C ALA A 97 35.61 21.65 -28.99
N PHE A 98 36.31 20.60 -29.43
CA PHE A 98 36.17 20.06 -30.78
C PHE A 98 34.71 19.67 -31.06
N LEU A 99 34.07 18.89 -30.16
CA LEU A 99 32.67 18.50 -30.31
C LEU A 99 31.75 19.72 -30.34
N ARG A 100 32.02 20.76 -29.53
CA ARG A 100 31.26 22.02 -29.57
C ARG A 100 31.37 22.73 -30.92
N TYR A 101 32.56 22.84 -31.50
CA TYR A 101 32.74 23.42 -32.83
C TYR A 101 32.02 22.61 -33.90
N MET A 102 32.04 21.29 -33.78
CA MET A 102 31.32 20.42 -34.70
C MET A 102 29.80 20.56 -34.57
N THR A 103 29.26 20.71 -33.36
CA THR A 103 27.83 21.02 -33.17
C THR A 103 27.47 22.34 -33.87
N GLN A 104 28.28 23.39 -33.71
CA GLN A 104 28.07 24.67 -34.39
C GLN A 104 28.15 24.55 -35.91
N TYR A 105 29.04 23.69 -36.43
CA TYR A 105 29.12 23.42 -37.87
C TYR A 105 27.84 22.75 -38.39
N LEU A 106 27.27 21.80 -37.64
CA LEU A 106 26.01 21.16 -38.01
C LEU A 106 24.81 22.12 -37.93
N GLU A 107 24.77 22.99 -36.91
CA GLU A 107 23.79 24.08 -36.82
C GLU A 107 23.89 25.00 -38.05
N LEU A 108 25.11 25.38 -38.46
CA LEU A 108 25.33 26.17 -39.67
C LEU A 108 24.83 25.47 -40.94
N LEU A 109 25.06 24.15 -41.07
CA LEU A 109 24.53 23.37 -42.20
C LEU A 109 23.01 23.34 -42.18
N HIS A 110 22.41 23.20 -41.00
CA HIS A 110 20.97 23.22 -40.81
C HIS A 110 20.38 24.58 -41.23
N ASP A 111 20.90 25.69 -40.70
CA ASP A 111 20.48 27.06 -41.00
C ASP A 111 20.63 27.42 -42.48
N ALA A 112 21.63 26.85 -43.15
CA ALA A 112 21.84 27.01 -44.59
C ALA A 112 20.90 26.15 -45.47
N GLY A 113 20.03 25.34 -44.86
CA GLY A 113 19.12 24.44 -45.57
C GLY A 113 19.76 23.16 -46.11
N ASN A 114 21.01 22.86 -45.76
CA ASN A 114 21.74 21.66 -46.20
C ASN A 114 21.38 20.39 -45.39
N HIS A 115 20.34 20.46 -44.56
CA HIS A 115 19.80 19.34 -43.79
C HIS A 115 18.67 18.61 -44.52
N VAL A 116 18.26 19.10 -45.71
CA VAL A 116 17.21 18.48 -46.53
C VAL A 116 17.85 17.81 -47.74
N PHE A 117 17.69 16.48 -47.83
CA PHE A 117 18.12 15.69 -48.98
C PHE A 117 16.91 15.45 -49.89
N TYR A 118 16.98 15.94 -51.12
CA TYR A 118 15.96 15.69 -52.12
C TYR A 118 16.19 14.32 -52.73
N SER A 119 15.20 13.44 -52.68
CA SER A 119 15.22 12.23 -53.50
C SER A 119 14.73 12.53 -54.93
N LEU A 120 14.86 11.57 -55.83
CA LEU A 120 14.42 11.74 -57.22
C LEU A 120 12.92 12.07 -57.28
N PRO A 121 12.49 13.05 -58.10
CA PRO A 121 11.07 13.36 -58.25
C PRO A 121 10.31 12.11 -58.71
N GLN A 122 9.18 11.80 -58.09
CA GLN A 122 8.31 10.73 -58.55
C GLN A 122 7.59 11.16 -59.82
N PHE A 123 8.07 10.70 -60.98
CA PHE A 123 7.47 11.00 -62.28
C PHE A 123 6.30 10.07 -62.65
N SER A 124 5.83 9.20 -61.75
CA SER A 124 4.73 8.25 -62.03
C SER A 124 3.68 8.21 -60.90
N PRO A 125 2.39 8.01 -61.21
CA PRO A 125 1.30 7.91 -60.22
C PRO A 125 1.25 6.57 -59.45
N ARG A 126 2.32 5.77 -59.49
CA ARG A 126 2.42 4.54 -58.70
C ARG A 126 2.62 4.89 -57.22
N THR A 127 2.17 4.00 -56.33
CA THR A 127 2.44 4.05 -54.88
C THR A 127 3.90 4.40 -54.63
N SER A 128 4.15 5.30 -53.67
CA SER A 128 5.50 5.77 -53.34
C SER A 128 6.45 4.59 -53.23
N MET A 129 7.63 4.71 -53.82
CA MET A 129 8.69 3.73 -53.65
C MET A 129 9.08 3.77 -52.17
N ASP A 130 8.58 2.80 -51.40
CA ASP A 130 8.92 2.64 -49.99
C ASP A 130 10.31 2.02 -49.95
N ILE A 131 11.32 2.87 -49.82
CA ILE A 131 12.70 2.40 -49.70
C ILE A 131 12.88 2.03 -48.24
N ASP A 132 12.87 0.73 -47.98
CA ASP A 132 13.25 0.19 -46.69
C ASP A 132 14.79 0.27 -46.59
N PHE A 133 15.26 1.29 -45.89
CA PHE A 133 16.69 1.52 -45.68
C PHE A 133 17.29 0.52 -44.67
N THR A 134 16.46 -0.16 -43.87
CA THR A 134 16.92 -1.17 -42.90
C THR A 134 17.45 -2.44 -43.54
N LEU A 135 17.01 -2.79 -44.76
CA LEU A 135 17.37 -4.04 -45.43
C LEU A 135 18.53 -3.91 -46.43
N ILE A 136 19.08 -2.70 -46.61
CA ILE A 136 20.08 -2.39 -47.64
C ILE A 136 21.49 -2.87 -47.26
N ASP A 137 21.80 -2.95 -45.96
CA ASP A 137 23.13 -3.32 -45.48
C ASP A 137 23.15 -4.74 -44.91
N HIS A 138 23.97 -5.61 -45.51
CA HIS A 138 24.22 -6.96 -45.03
C HIS A 138 25.35 -7.02 -43.98
N SER A 139 25.95 -5.88 -43.60
CA SER A 139 27.06 -5.86 -42.63
C SER A 139 26.56 -6.05 -41.18
N GLU A 140 27.28 -6.84 -40.38
CA GLU A 140 27.04 -6.98 -38.93
C GLU A 140 27.47 -5.70 -38.13
N ASP A 141 28.03 -4.69 -38.81
CA ASP A 141 28.60 -3.47 -38.23
C ASP A 141 27.53 -2.38 -38.02
N PHE A 142 26.46 -2.73 -37.31
CA PHE A 142 25.48 -1.75 -36.83
C PHE A 142 26.07 -0.98 -35.64
N ALA A 143 25.91 0.34 -35.65
CA ALA A 143 26.13 1.16 -34.46
C ALA A 143 24.93 1.00 -33.52
N TRP A 144 24.90 -0.08 -32.73
CA TRP A 144 23.81 -0.34 -31.78
C TRP A 144 23.71 0.77 -30.72
N GLN A 145 22.47 1.12 -30.32
CA GLN A 145 22.27 1.99 -29.15
C GLN A 145 22.26 1.19 -27.85
N GLU A 146 22.71 1.81 -26.77
CA GLU A 146 22.70 1.20 -25.44
C GLU A 146 21.32 1.27 -24.76
N SER A 147 20.48 2.24 -25.14
CA SER A 147 19.19 2.48 -24.49
C SER A 147 18.12 3.06 -25.42
N ILE A 148 16.86 2.84 -25.07
CA ILE A 148 15.67 3.35 -25.75
C ILE A 148 14.69 3.85 -24.69
N CYS A 149 14.18 5.07 -24.85
CA CYS A 149 13.30 5.71 -23.86
C CYS A 149 13.88 5.77 -22.43
N GLY A 150 15.21 5.75 -22.29
CA GLY A 150 15.93 5.73 -21.01
C GLY A 150 16.07 4.34 -20.38
N ILE A 151 15.74 3.27 -21.10
CA ILE A 151 15.84 1.88 -20.66
C ILE A 151 16.95 1.19 -21.44
N THR A 152 17.88 0.53 -20.75
CA THR A 152 19.02 -0.12 -21.40
C THR A 152 18.63 -1.44 -22.07
N VAL A 153 19.40 -1.87 -23.08
CA VAL A 153 19.27 -3.20 -23.69
C VAL A 153 19.28 -4.31 -22.63
N ASP A 154 20.18 -4.22 -21.66
CA ASP A 154 20.31 -5.22 -20.60
C ASP A 154 19.06 -5.30 -19.72
N GLN A 155 18.40 -4.17 -19.45
CA GLN A 155 17.14 -4.15 -18.70
C GLN A 155 16.01 -4.84 -19.48
N ILE A 156 15.88 -4.56 -20.78
CA ILE A 156 14.91 -5.21 -21.67
C ILE A 156 15.17 -6.72 -21.72
N ASN A 157 16.42 -7.12 -21.99
CA ASN A 157 16.78 -8.53 -22.11
C ASN A 157 16.65 -9.30 -20.79
N SER A 158 16.95 -8.66 -19.66
CA SER A 158 16.71 -9.26 -18.34
C SER A 158 15.21 -9.48 -18.10
N TYR A 159 14.37 -8.51 -18.48
CA TYR A 159 12.92 -8.65 -18.39
C TYR A 159 12.39 -9.78 -19.29
N LEU A 160 12.81 -9.84 -20.56
CA LEU A 160 12.43 -10.91 -21.48
C LEU A 160 12.90 -12.30 -21.01
N ALA A 161 14.12 -12.39 -20.49
CA ALA A 161 14.64 -13.62 -19.89
C ALA A 161 13.78 -14.05 -18.70
N SER A 162 13.29 -13.12 -17.87
CA SER A 162 12.37 -13.42 -16.77
C SER A 162 11.01 -13.95 -17.29
N LEU A 163 10.45 -13.33 -18.33
CA LEU A 163 9.20 -13.81 -18.94
C LEU A 163 9.34 -15.21 -19.53
N TRP A 164 10.46 -15.48 -20.22
CA TRP A 164 10.78 -16.81 -20.72
C TRP A 164 10.94 -17.81 -19.58
N LEU A 165 11.66 -17.44 -18.52
CA LEU A 165 11.92 -18.31 -17.37
C LEU A 165 10.63 -18.67 -16.63
N LYS A 166 9.70 -17.72 -16.50
CA LYS A 166 8.34 -17.95 -16.01
C LYS A 166 7.63 -19.01 -16.85
N SER A 167 7.62 -18.84 -18.17
CA SER A 167 7.01 -19.78 -19.10
C SER A 167 7.67 -21.16 -18.99
N ALA A 168 9.00 -21.21 -18.88
CA ALA A 168 9.79 -22.43 -18.80
C ALA A 168 9.45 -23.23 -17.55
N LEU A 169 9.37 -22.55 -16.40
CA LEU A 169 8.96 -23.16 -15.13
C LEU A 169 7.54 -23.74 -15.21
N LEU A 170 6.60 -23.05 -15.87
CA LEU A 170 5.23 -23.55 -16.03
C LEU A 170 5.13 -24.74 -16.99
N THR A 171 6.03 -24.85 -17.98
CA THR A 171 6.08 -25.99 -18.90
C THR A 171 6.76 -27.21 -18.27
N HIS A 172 7.83 -27.01 -17.49
CA HIS A 172 8.65 -28.08 -16.94
C HIS A 172 8.09 -28.66 -15.62
N THR A 173 7.50 -27.82 -14.77
CA THR A 173 7.09 -28.26 -13.44
C THR A 173 5.72 -28.95 -13.45
N LYS A 174 5.60 -30.03 -12.66
CA LYS A 174 4.29 -30.52 -12.17
C LYS A 174 3.68 -29.58 -11.10
N ILE A 175 4.43 -28.55 -10.71
CA ILE A 175 4.21 -27.69 -9.53
C ILE A 175 3.23 -26.54 -9.86
N GLY A 176 3.00 -26.20 -11.14
CA GLY A 176 2.26 -25.00 -11.52
C GLY A 176 1.06 -25.23 -12.41
N THR A 177 -0.08 -25.56 -11.80
CA THR A 177 -1.46 -25.45 -12.31
C THR A 177 -1.96 -26.52 -13.30
N LYS A 178 -3.20 -26.99 -13.07
CA LYS A 178 -4.05 -27.71 -14.05
C LYS A 178 -4.39 -26.85 -15.29
N ASN A 179 -3.74 -25.69 -15.45
CA ASN A 179 -4.12 -24.69 -16.43
C ASN A 179 -3.46 -25.04 -17.76
N SER A 180 -4.27 -25.53 -18.69
CA SER A 180 -3.86 -25.85 -20.06
C SER A 180 -3.77 -24.60 -20.95
N ASP A 181 -3.53 -23.41 -20.37
CA ASP A 181 -3.47 -22.18 -21.15
C ASP A 181 -2.17 -22.15 -21.96
N TRP A 182 -2.32 -22.39 -23.26
CA TRP A 182 -1.24 -22.39 -24.24
C TRP A 182 -0.46 -21.08 -24.25
N ARG A 183 -1.10 -19.95 -23.86
CA ARG A 183 -0.44 -18.64 -23.76
C ARG A 183 0.74 -18.66 -22.81
N LEU A 184 0.67 -19.42 -21.71
CA LEU A 184 1.75 -19.46 -20.72
C LEU A 184 2.95 -20.27 -21.20
N ARG A 185 2.79 -21.10 -22.24
CA ARG A 185 3.84 -21.99 -22.77
C ARG A 185 4.44 -21.46 -24.07
N SER A 186 3.76 -20.57 -24.77
CA SER A 186 4.13 -20.14 -26.13
C SER A 186 5.52 -19.48 -26.22
N LEU A 187 6.08 -18.96 -25.12
CA LEU A 187 7.46 -18.43 -25.10
C LEU A 187 8.54 -19.52 -25.01
N THR A 188 8.20 -20.75 -24.64
CA THR A 188 9.18 -21.83 -24.44
C THR A 188 8.98 -22.98 -25.40
N GLU A 189 7.74 -23.33 -25.71
CA GLU A 189 7.41 -24.38 -26.66
C GLU A 189 6.13 -24.03 -27.41
N PHE A 190 6.13 -24.30 -28.72
CA PHE A 190 4.94 -24.17 -29.55
C PHE A 190 4.85 -25.33 -30.54
N VAL A 191 3.63 -25.81 -30.76
CA VAL A 191 3.33 -26.88 -31.72
C VAL A 191 2.31 -26.35 -32.72
N LYS A 192 2.59 -26.48 -34.01
CA LYS A 192 1.71 -26.04 -35.09
C LYS A 192 1.54 -27.14 -36.14
N ARG A 193 0.41 -27.07 -36.84
CA ARG A 193 0.15 -27.79 -38.09
C ARG A 193 0.16 -26.79 -39.26
N GLU A 194 0.93 -27.08 -40.29
CA GLU A 194 1.02 -26.30 -41.54
C GLU A 194 0.99 -27.27 -42.72
N ASP A 195 0.03 -27.14 -43.64
CA ASP A 195 -0.04 -27.93 -44.89
C ASP A 195 0.14 -29.46 -44.76
N GLY A 196 -0.29 -30.04 -43.63
CA GLY A 196 -0.17 -31.47 -43.35
C GLY A 196 1.14 -31.88 -42.66
N LEU A 197 2.09 -30.96 -42.56
CA LEU A 197 3.28 -31.05 -41.73
C LEU A 197 2.96 -30.55 -40.31
N PHE A 198 3.50 -31.20 -39.30
CA PHE A 198 3.45 -30.71 -37.92
C PHE A 198 4.84 -30.28 -37.52
N PHE A 199 4.98 -29.18 -36.81
CA PHE A 199 6.27 -28.80 -36.25
C PHE A 199 6.16 -28.41 -34.78
N ARG A 200 7.22 -28.73 -34.05
CA ARG A 200 7.43 -28.33 -32.66
C ARG A 200 8.65 -27.42 -32.61
N ILE A 201 8.47 -26.23 -32.05
CA ILE A 201 9.54 -25.28 -31.79
C ILE A 201 9.76 -25.20 -30.29
N LYS A 202 11.01 -25.34 -29.84
CA LYS A 202 11.44 -24.99 -28.50
C LYS A 202 12.32 -23.75 -28.56
N PHE A 203 11.96 -22.74 -27.79
CA PHE A 203 12.60 -21.43 -27.80
C PHE A 203 13.57 -21.28 -26.63
N GLY A 204 14.66 -20.56 -26.87
CA GLY A 204 15.41 -19.86 -25.84
C GLY A 204 14.75 -18.51 -25.50
N ALA A 205 15.29 -17.82 -24.51
CA ALA A 205 14.81 -16.49 -24.16
C ALA A 205 15.01 -15.51 -25.33
N PRO A 206 13.96 -14.77 -25.76
CA PRO A 206 14.11 -13.79 -26.81
C PRO A 206 15.01 -12.65 -26.36
N ARG A 207 15.74 -12.06 -27.31
CA ARG A 207 16.65 -10.94 -27.05
C ARG A 207 16.33 -9.77 -27.95
N VAL A 208 16.69 -8.59 -27.48
CA VAL A 208 16.50 -7.32 -28.17
C VAL A 208 17.84 -6.64 -28.29
N HIS A 209 18.10 -6.06 -29.45
CA HIS A 209 19.13 -5.04 -29.66
C HIS A 209 18.47 -3.77 -30.17
N ILE A 210 18.91 -2.62 -29.68
CA ILE A 210 18.31 -1.35 -30.04
C ILE A 210 19.00 -0.81 -31.28
N LEU A 211 18.24 -0.72 -32.37
CA LEU A 211 18.74 -0.11 -33.60
C LEU A 211 18.79 1.38 -33.41
N CYS A 212 17.65 2.03 -33.16
CA CYS A 212 17.53 3.48 -33.00
C CYS A 212 16.55 3.85 -31.87
N SER A 213 16.17 5.12 -31.77
CA SER A 213 15.21 5.60 -30.76
C SER A 213 13.78 5.08 -30.94
N ARG A 214 13.46 4.48 -32.09
CA ARG A 214 12.13 3.98 -32.48
C ARG A 214 12.10 2.51 -32.88
N GLU A 215 13.24 1.90 -33.20
CA GLU A 215 13.31 0.54 -33.76
C GLU A 215 14.29 -0.35 -33.02
N VAL A 216 13.95 -1.64 -32.99
CA VAL A 216 14.74 -2.69 -32.36
C VAL A 216 14.81 -3.93 -33.25
N VAL A 217 15.87 -4.72 -33.11
CA VAL A 217 15.93 -6.10 -33.60
C VAL A 217 15.58 -7.04 -32.46
N VAL A 218 14.54 -7.85 -32.66
CA VAL A 218 14.17 -8.95 -31.78
C VAL A 218 14.73 -10.24 -32.35
N TYR A 219 15.58 -10.91 -31.58
CA TYR A 219 16.13 -12.22 -31.86
C TYR A 219 15.31 -13.28 -31.13
N PHE A 220 14.77 -14.21 -31.90
CA PHE A 220 14.14 -15.42 -31.40
C PHE A 220 15.14 -16.56 -31.55
N ASP A 221 15.72 -16.96 -30.42
CA ASP A 221 16.61 -18.13 -30.36
C ASP A 221 15.73 -19.40 -30.37
N VAL A 222 15.83 -20.19 -31.43
CA VAL A 222 15.15 -21.48 -31.58
C VAL A 222 16.15 -22.57 -31.21
N TYR A 223 15.97 -23.15 -30.03
CA TYR A 223 16.86 -24.16 -29.49
C TYR A 223 16.77 -25.46 -30.28
N GLU A 224 15.53 -25.90 -30.53
CA GLU A 224 15.21 -27.15 -31.19
C GLU A 224 13.95 -26.96 -32.03
N LEU A 225 14.01 -27.33 -33.30
CA LEU A 225 12.90 -27.31 -34.23
C LEU A 225 12.77 -28.69 -34.84
N GLU A 226 11.59 -29.28 -34.70
CA GLU A 226 11.32 -30.65 -35.13
C GLU A 226 10.09 -30.68 -36.03
N PHE A 227 10.22 -31.32 -37.19
CA PHE A 227 9.13 -31.54 -38.15
C PHE A 227 8.66 -32.99 -38.09
N PHE A 228 7.36 -33.19 -38.17
CA PHE A 228 6.69 -34.48 -38.08
C PHE A 228 5.72 -34.64 -39.25
N PRO A 229 5.60 -35.86 -39.80
CA PRO A 229 4.69 -36.16 -40.92
C PRO A 229 3.22 -36.24 -40.48
N GLY A 230 2.93 -36.17 -39.17
CA GLY A 230 1.59 -36.31 -38.61
C GLY A 230 1.47 -35.74 -37.19
N PRO A 231 0.27 -35.83 -36.58
CA PRO A 231 -0.02 -35.21 -35.28
C PRO A 231 0.63 -35.91 -34.09
N ASP A 232 1.14 -37.13 -34.27
CA ASP A 232 1.77 -37.89 -33.20
C ASP A 232 3.23 -37.47 -33.00
N LEU A 233 3.44 -36.56 -32.05
CA LEU A 233 4.77 -36.05 -31.68
C LEU A 233 5.62 -37.05 -30.88
N SER A 234 5.10 -38.25 -30.59
CA SER A 234 5.87 -39.32 -29.94
C SER A 234 6.74 -40.11 -30.93
N VAL A 235 6.44 -40.01 -32.23
CA VAL A 235 7.25 -40.59 -33.31
C VAL A 235 8.53 -39.78 -33.51
N ALA A 236 9.59 -40.41 -34.01
CA ALA A 236 10.82 -39.69 -34.34
C ALA A 236 10.55 -38.59 -35.38
N PRO A 237 11.11 -37.38 -35.21
CA PRO A 237 10.90 -36.29 -36.15
C PRO A 237 11.53 -36.62 -37.52
N GLU A 238 10.85 -36.22 -38.59
CA GLU A 238 11.33 -36.35 -39.97
C GLU A 238 12.59 -35.49 -40.18
N LYS A 239 12.56 -34.26 -39.66
CA LYS A 239 13.68 -33.34 -39.67
C LYS A 239 13.83 -32.65 -38.33
N LYS A 240 15.08 -32.38 -37.99
CA LYS A 240 15.46 -31.75 -36.72
C LYS A 240 16.54 -30.72 -36.96
N PHE A 241 16.30 -29.52 -36.47
CA PHE A 241 17.22 -28.39 -36.54
C PHE A 241 17.51 -27.88 -35.14
N MET A 242 18.72 -27.36 -34.95
CA MET A 242 19.19 -26.89 -33.66
C MET A 242 19.78 -25.50 -33.76
N LYS A 243 19.60 -24.71 -32.69
CA LYS A 243 20.27 -23.40 -32.51
C LYS A 243 20.02 -22.41 -33.65
N TRP A 244 18.84 -22.45 -34.26
CA TRP A 244 18.40 -21.43 -35.21
C TRP A 244 18.22 -20.10 -34.49
N LYS A 245 18.46 -18.99 -35.19
CA LYS A 245 18.24 -17.64 -34.70
C LYS A 245 17.48 -16.87 -35.77
N ILE A 246 16.31 -16.37 -35.42
CA ILE A 246 15.45 -15.61 -36.33
C ILE A 246 15.43 -14.17 -35.85
N ALA A 247 15.81 -13.24 -36.72
CA ALA A 247 15.86 -11.81 -36.42
C ALA A 247 14.69 -11.09 -37.10
N LEU A 248 13.89 -10.40 -36.29
CA LEU A 248 12.80 -9.55 -36.75
C LEU A 248 13.02 -8.10 -36.30
N MET A 249 12.92 -7.15 -37.22
CA MET A 249 12.96 -5.72 -36.94
C MET A 249 11.57 -5.21 -36.63
N MET A 250 11.41 -4.38 -35.60
CA MET A 250 10.12 -3.82 -35.19
C MET A 250 10.28 -2.42 -34.61
N ASN A 251 9.25 -1.60 -34.82
CA ASN A 251 9.07 -0.36 -34.10
C ASN A 251 8.71 -0.64 -32.63
N VAL A 252 9.06 0.30 -31.75
CA VAL A 252 8.62 0.31 -30.36
C VAL A 252 7.62 1.42 -30.09
N LEU A 253 6.68 1.12 -29.20
CA LEU A 253 5.66 2.03 -28.70
C LEU A 253 5.90 2.24 -27.20
N PRO A 254 6.48 3.37 -26.78
CA PRO A 254 6.64 3.69 -25.37
C PRO A 254 5.32 4.21 -24.80
N MET A 255 4.90 3.63 -23.68
CA MET A 255 3.77 4.09 -22.87
C MET A 255 4.29 4.52 -21.50
N ARG A 256 4.02 5.77 -21.13
CA ARG A 256 4.29 6.29 -19.79
C ARG A 256 2.97 6.69 -19.16
N ASP A 257 2.77 6.27 -17.92
CA ASP A 257 1.66 6.77 -17.11
C ASP A 257 1.81 8.29 -16.91
N PRO A 258 0.73 9.09 -16.96
CA PRO A 258 0.77 10.54 -16.72
C PRO A 258 1.49 10.96 -15.44
N GLU A 259 1.51 10.11 -14.40
CA GLU A 259 2.21 10.39 -13.15
C GLU A 259 3.70 10.03 -13.19
N GLY A 260 4.17 9.37 -14.25
CA GLY A 260 5.57 8.96 -14.42
C GLY A 260 5.99 7.75 -13.56
N HIS A 261 5.06 7.10 -12.86
CA HIS A 261 5.34 5.97 -11.98
C HIS A 261 5.54 4.64 -12.72
N SER A 262 5.07 4.55 -13.96
CA SER A 262 5.24 3.37 -14.80
C SER A 262 5.76 3.70 -16.19
N VAL A 263 6.64 2.83 -16.68
CA VAL A 263 7.17 2.86 -18.04
C VAL A 263 6.97 1.49 -18.64
N THR A 264 6.27 1.44 -19.77
CA THR A 264 6.05 0.22 -20.55
C THR A 264 6.57 0.44 -21.97
N VAL A 265 7.32 -0.53 -22.50
CA VAL A 265 7.78 -0.54 -23.89
C VAL A 265 7.18 -1.77 -24.56
N SER A 266 6.40 -1.54 -25.62
CA SER A 266 5.78 -2.60 -26.42
C SER A 266 6.25 -2.58 -27.85
N LEU A 267 6.34 -3.75 -28.49
CA LEU A 267 6.62 -3.91 -29.91
C LEU A 267 5.36 -3.61 -30.72
N ASP A 268 5.51 -2.83 -31.78
CA ASP A 268 4.50 -2.71 -32.83
C ASP A 268 4.61 -3.91 -33.76
N VAL A 269 3.81 -4.94 -33.48
CA VAL A 269 3.78 -6.18 -34.27
C VAL A 269 3.44 -5.94 -35.74
N SER A 270 2.66 -4.89 -36.08
CA SER A 270 2.34 -4.57 -37.48
C SER A 270 3.53 -4.04 -38.27
N SER A 271 4.58 -3.56 -37.59
CA SER A 271 5.80 -3.04 -38.21
C SER A 271 6.89 -4.10 -38.41
N ALA A 272 6.58 -5.37 -38.11
CA ALA A 272 7.57 -6.44 -38.11
C ALA A 272 8.11 -6.74 -39.51
N ARG A 273 9.44 -6.80 -39.62
CA ARG A 273 10.15 -7.10 -40.87
C ARG A 273 11.22 -8.15 -40.62
N TYR A 274 11.23 -9.22 -41.42
CA TYR A 274 12.24 -10.27 -41.31
C TYR A 274 13.59 -9.80 -41.83
N HIS A 275 14.65 -10.02 -41.05
CA HIS A 275 16.01 -9.68 -41.43
C HIS A 275 16.86 -10.92 -41.68
N HIS A 276 17.03 -11.28 -42.95
CA HIS A 276 17.79 -12.47 -43.34
C HIS A 276 19.25 -12.45 -42.86
N GLY A 277 19.97 -11.34 -43.07
CA GLY A 277 21.41 -11.23 -42.74
C GLY A 277 21.76 -11.32 -41.25
N LEU A 278 20.80 -11.11 -40.35
CA LEU A 278 20.98 -11.22 -38.89
C LEU A 278 20.44 -12.55 -38.35
N SER A 279 19.70 -13.28 -39.18
CA SER A 279 19.20 -14.61 -38.88
C SER A 279 20.30 -15.63 -39.15
N LYS A 280 20.41 -16.66 -38.31
CA LYS A 280 21.43 -17.70 -38.42
C LYS A 280 20.74 -19.06 -38.42
N TYR A 281 21.01 -19.86 -39.45
CA TYR A 281 20.45 -21.19 -39.62
C TYR A 281 21.58 -22.22 -39.68
N PRO A 282 22.13 -22.63 -38.52
CA PRO A 282 23.09 -23.72 -38.47
C PRO A 282 22.53 -24.96 -39.18
N ASP A 283 23.44 -25.73 -39.78
CA ASP A 283 23.15 -27.00 -40.46
C ASP A 283 22.43 -26.89 -41.82
N ILE A 284 22.13 -25.68 -42.30
CA ILE A 284 21.61 -25.46 -43.65
C ILE A 284 22.77 -25.24 -44.63
N GLN A 285 22.83 -26.07 -45.68
CA GLN A 285 23.69 -25.81 -46.84
C GLN A 285 22.91 -25.06 -47.91
N GLU A 286 23.47 -23.97 -48.44
CA GLU A 286 22.85 -23.06 -49.43
C GLU A 286 22.38 -23.74 -50.74
N ALA A 287 22.73 -25.00 -50.98
CA ALA A 287 22.40 -25.72 -52.22
C ALA A 287 21.18 -26.65 -52.11
N ASP A 288 20.56 -26.80 -50.92
CA ASP A 288 19.47 -27.76 -50.72
C ASP A 288 18.08 -27.09 -50.71
N VAL A 289 17.35 -27.25 -51.82
CA VAL A 289 16.01 -26.72 -52.06
C VAL A 289 14.99 -27.15 -51.00
N GLN A 290 15.16 -28.30 -50.36
CA GLN A 290 14.26 -28.71 -49.26
C GLN A 290 14.47 -27.89 -47.99
N HIS A 291 15.68 -27.40 -47.72
CA HIS A 291 15.95 -26.60 -46.54
C HIS A 291 15.39 -25.18 -46.66
N ASP A 292 15.44 -24.59 -47.86
CA ASP A 292 14.81 -23.30 -48.14
C ASP A 292 13.29 -23.36 -47.88
N HIS A 293 12.66 -24.49 -48.19
CA HIS A 293 11.25 -24.70 -47.90
C HIS A 293 10.95 -24.67 -46.40
N TYR A 294 11.72 -25.38 -45.57
CA TYR A 294 11.55 -25.34 -44.10
C TYR A 294 11.83 -23.96 -43.51
N CYS A 295 12.85 -23.27 -44.02
CA CYS A 295 13.14 -21.89 -43.63
C CYS A 295 11.96 -20.97 -43.90
N ASN A 296 11.40 -21.00 -45.11
CA ASN A 296 10.27 -20.15 -45.50
C ASN A 296 9.05 -20.43 -44.61
N ILE A 297 8.70 -21.71 -44.37
CA ILE A 297 7.60 -22.06 -43.46
C ILE A 297 7.76 -21.41 -42.08
N ILE A 298 8.97 -21.46 -41.53
CA ILE A 298 9.22 -20.93 -40.19
C ILE A 298 9.27 -19.40 -40.22
N VAL A 299 9.89 -18.78 -41.22
CA VAL A 299 9.91 -17.32 -41.38
C VAL A 299 8.49 -16.77 -41.54
N ASP A 300 7.65 -17.42 -42.35
CA ASP A 300 6.25 -17.04 -42.55
C ASP A 300 5.46 -17.20 -41.25
N PHE A 301 5.63 -18.32 -40.54
CA PHE A 301 5.02 -18.51 -39.22
C PHE A 301 5.41 -17.40 -38.24
N PHE A 302 6.70 -17.02 -38.19
CA PHE A 302 7.16 -15.95 -37.32
C PHE A 302 6.63 -14.58 -37.75
N SER A 303 6.60 -14.28 -39.05
CA SER A 303 6.22 -12.96 -39.55
C SER A 303 4.71 -12.71 -39.41
N ASP A 304 3.89 -13.74 -39.63
CA ASP A 304 2.44 -13.57 -39.74
C ASP A 304 1.68 -14.00 -38.47
N GLU A 305 2.08 -15.10 -37.83
CA GLU A 305 1.25 -15.76 -36.81
C GLU A 305 1.83 -15.68 -35.41
N TYR A 306 3.12 -16.00 -35.25
CA TYR A 306 3.74 -16.08 -33.93
C TYR A 306 3.71 -14.72 -33.22
N LEU A 307 3.86 -13.61 -33.95
CA LEU A 307 3.75 -12.30 -33.34
C LEU A 307 2.34 -11.96 -32.89
N GLN A 308 1.31 -12.45 -33.58
CA GLN A 308 -0.08 -12.31 -33.12
C GLN A 308 -0.31 -13.13 -31.86
N ILE A 309 0.29 -14.32 -31.78
CA ILE A 309 0.34 -15.12 -30.56
C ILE A 309 0.98 -14.32 -29.41
N LEU A 310 2.16 -13.73 -29.62
CA LEU A 310 2.83 -12.89 -28.62
C LEU A 310 1.98 -11.66 -28.26
N ARG A 311 1.25 -11.08 -29.20
CA ARG A 311 0.32 -9.97 -28.95
C ARG A 311 -0.84 -10.39 -28.04
N VAL A 312 -1.53 -11.48 -28.40
CA VAL A 312 -2.65 -12.05 -27.63
C VAL A 312 -2.21 -12.47 -26.23
N ALA A 313 -1.01 -13.05 -26.10
CA ALA A 313 -0.42 -13.43 -24.82
C ALA A 313 0.23 -12.25 -24.07
N ARG A 314 0.22 -11.04 -24.64
CA ARG A 314 0.85 -9.81 -24.11
C ARG A 314 2.38 -9.84 -23.97
N TYR A 315 3.06 -10.79 -24.61
CA TYR A 315 4.52 -10.86 -24.70
C TYR A 315 5.16 -9.89 -25.71
N HIS A 316 4.35 -9.16 -26.49
CA HIS A 316 4.82 -7.99 -27.23
C HIS A 316 5.28 -6.84 -26.31
N ILE A 317 4.95 -6.86 -25.02
CA ILE A 317 5.50 -5.94 -24.02
C ILE A 317 6.90 -6.44 -23.64
N ILE A 318 7.93 -5.75 -24.13
CA ILE A 318 9.34 -6.14 -23.95
C ILE A 318 9.98 -5.53 -22.70
N TYR A 319 9.31 -4.56 -22.09
CA TYR A 319 9.70 -4.03 -20.79
C TYR A 319 8.50 -3.42 -20.08
N SER A 320 8.35 -3.69 -18.79
CA SER A 320 7.40 -3.00 -17.94
C SER A 320 8.02 -2.79 -16.56
N HIS A 321 8.01 -1.55 -16.11
CA HIS A 321 8.54 -1.18 -14.81
C HIS A 321 7.55 -0.29 -14.07
N HIS A 322 7.29 -0.63 -12.80
CA HIS A 322 6.47 0.16 -11.90
C HIS A 322 7.28 0.48 -10.64
N ALA A 323 7.48 1.76 -10.34
CA ALA A 323 8.40 2.20 -9.27
C ALA A 323 8.05 1.59 -7.90
N LEU A 324 6.75 1.41 -7.62
CA LEU A 324 6.25 0.87 -6.34
C LEU A 324 6.63 -0.60 -6.06
N VAL A 325 6.92 -1.40 -7.09
CA VAL A 325 7.34 -2.81 -6.91
C VAL A 325 8.74 -2.91 -6.26
N GLN A 326 9.62 -1.93 -6.50
CA GLN A 326 10.94 -1.89 -5.87
C GLN A 326 10.88 -1.45 -4.42
N THR A 327 9.94 -0.56 -4.06
CA THR A 327 9.78 -0.08 -2.69
C THR A 327 9.52 -1.23 -1.73
N VAL A 328 8.69 -2.22 -2.10
CA VAL A 328 8.43 -3.42 -1.28
C VAL A 328 9.69 -4.24 -0.98
N GLY A 329 10.71 -4.20 -1.85
CA GLY A 329 12.00 -4.86 -1.61
C GLY A 329 13.01 -4.05 -0.81
N SER A 330 12.84 -2.73 -0.79
CA SER A 330 13.78 -1.77 -0.20
C SER A 330 13.26 -1.12 1.09
N VAL A 331 12.12 -1.56 1.65
CA VAL A 331 11.71 -1.14 2.99
C VAL A 331 12.68 -1.72 4.01
N GLU A 332 13.85 -1.12 4.12
CA GLU A 332 14.61 -1.15 5.35
C GLU A 332 13.74 -0.45 6.37
N PHE A 333 13.11 -1.23 7.26
CA PHE A 333 12.39 -0.77 8.45
C PHE A 333 13.36 0.00 9.35
N THR A 334 13.71 1.21 8.93
CA THR A 334 14.68 2.09 9.57
C THR A 334 13.97 2.80 10.71
N GLY A 335 13.75 2.08 11.81
CA GLY A 335 13.33 2.63 13.10
C GLY A 335 12.28 3.75 13.00
N GLU A 336 11.24 3.54 12.20
CA GLU A 336 10.22 4.58 11.99
C GLU A 336 9.59 4.95 13.32
N ALA A 337 9.57 6.25 13.61
CA ALA A 337 8.96 6.77 14.82
C ALA A 337 7.45 6.45 14.77
N GLU A 338 6.96 5.73 15.78
CA GLU A 338 5.53 5.43 15.92
C GLU A 338 4.73 6.74 15.91
N GLY A 339 3.73 6.79 15.02
CA GLY A 339 2.79 7.91 14.96
C GLY A 339 1.93 7.96 16.21
N SER A 340 1.35 9.12 16.49
CA SER A 340 0.37 9.26 17.57
C SER A 340 -0.81 10.06 17.07
N TRP A 341 -2.03 9.60 17.37
CA TRP A 341 -3.26 10.34 17.03
C TRP A 341 -3.28 11.76 17.63
N GLY A 342 -2.55 12.00 18.72
CA GLY A 342 -2.41 13.32 19.32
C GLY A 342 -1.81 14.40 18.41
N GLN A 343 -1.20 14.02 17.27
CA GLN A 343 -0.61 14.96 16.30
C GLN A 343 -1.56 15.34 15.14
N ILE A 344 -2.79 14.82 15.13
CA ILE A 344 -3.75 15.00 14.03
C ILE A 344 -4.21 16.47 13.88
N GLU A 345 -4.19 17.28 14.95
CA GLU A 345 -4.80 18.62 14.94
C GLU A 345 -3.88 19.79 14.54
N VAL A 346 -2.57 19.57 14.33
CA VAL A 346 -1.61 20.69 14.18
C VAL A 346 -1.32 21.07 12.72
N SER A 347 -1.95 20.43 11.74
CA SER A 347 -1.65 20.71 10.32
C SER A 347 -2.92 20.95 9.53
N ASP A 348 -3.16 22.20 9.15
CA ASP A 348 -4.10 22.52 8.09
C ASP A 348 -3.67 21.76 6.82
N PRO A 349 -4.53 20.88 6.27
CA PRO A 349 -4.21 20.19 5.04
C PRO A 349 -4.18 21.24 3.92
N GLY A 350 -3.00 21.43 3.33
CA GLY A 350 -2.90 22.19 2.08
C GLY A 350 -3.82 21.55 1.03
N PRO A 351 -4.45 22.33 0.13
CA PRO A 351 -5.51 21.89 -0.79
C PRO A 351 -5.10 20.83 -1.83
N HIS A 352 -3.90 20.24 -1.73
CA HIS A 352 -3.33 19.30 -2.69
C HIS A 352 -2.92 17.94 -2.10
N SER A 353 -3.08 17.69 -0.78
CA SER A 353 -2.87 16.33 -0.26
C SER A 353 -4.17 15.55 -0.32
N GLY A 354 -4.32 14.64 -1.29
CA GLY A 354 -5.46 13.72 -1.40
C GLY A 354 -5.57 12.69 -0.26
N LYS A 355 -5.02 12.97 0.92
CA LYS A 355 -5.13 12.11 2.11
C LYS A 355 -6.43 12.43 2.83
N VAL A 356 -7.25 11.40 3.05
CA VAL A 356 -8.45 11.51 3.88
C VAL A 356 -8.04 11.96 5.29
N PRO A 357 -8.66 13.00 5.86
CA PRO A 357 -8.39 13.41 7.24
C PRO A 357 -8.57 12.23 8.19
N SER A 358 -7.57 11.94 9.02
CA SER A 358 -7.61 10.89 10.05
C SER A 358 -8.76 11.04 11.05
N ARG A 359 -9.30 12.26 11.19
CA ARG A 359 -10.53 12.54 11.93
C ARG A 359 -11.77 11.89 11.30
N ASP A 360 -11.84 11.83 9.98
CA ASP A 360 -12.97 11.25 9.25
C ASP A 360 -13.03 9.74 9.49
N THR A 361 -11.88 9.06 9.62
CA THR A 361 -11.83 7.66 10.04
C THR A 361 -12.50 7.44 11.39
N ILE A 362 -12.13 8.21 12.42
CA ILE A 362 -12.69 8.04 13.76
C ILE A 362 -14.19 8.35 13.77
N GLN A 363 -14.62 9.39 13.06
CA GLN A 363 -16.02 9.82 13.05
C GLN A 363 -16.95 8.92 12.23
N HIS A 364 -16.43 8.23 11.20
CA HIS A 364 -17.20 7.37 10.30
C HIS A 364 -16.97 5.86 10.51
N ALA A 365 -16.21 5.47 11.52
CA ALA A 365 -16.10 4.07 11.94
C ALA A 365 -17.47 3.58 12.45
N LYS A 366 -18.00 2.52 11.84
CA LYS A 366 -19.31 1.93 12.18
C LYS A 366 -19.14 0.48 12.64
N MET A 367 -19.64 0.17 13.84
CA MET A 367 -19.51 -1.17 14.42
C MET A 367 -20.49 -2.21 13.83
N TYR A 368 -21.51 -1.80 13.06
CA TYR A 368 -22.52 -2.68 12.44
C TYR A 368 -23.08 -3.80 13.34
N GLY A 369 -23.27 -3.50 14.63
CA GLY A 369 -23.82 -4.45 15.62
C GLY A 369 -22.81 -5.41 16.26
N PHE A 370 -21.55 -5.41 15.81
CA PHE A 370 -20.45 -6.12 16.47
C PHE A 370 -20.09 -5.42 17.78
N ASP A 371 -19.65 -6.19 18.78
CA ASP A 371 -19.25 -5.62 20.07
C ASP A 371 -17.79 -5.16 20.06
N GLN A 372 -16.96 -5.81 19.25
CA GLN A 372 -15.58 -5.41 18.99
C GLN A 372 -15.20 -5.55 17.52
N VAL A 373 -14.43 -4.57 17.04
CA VAL A 373 -13.81 -4.55 15.71
C VAL A 373 -12.32 -4.25 15.93
N VAL A 374 -11.44 -5.17 15.56
CA VAL A 374 -9.98 -4.98 15.60
C VAL A 374 -9.47 -4.94 14.18
N ALA A 375 -9.05 -3.77 13.71
CA ALA A 375 -8.46 -3.57 12.40
C ALA A 375 -6.93 -3.49 12.53
N ILE A 376 -6.21 -4.31 11.75
CA ILE A 376 -4.75 -4.44 11.85
C ILE A 376 -4.12 -4.15 10.49
N SER A 377 -3.18 -3.22 10.47
CA SER A 377 -2.51 -2.80 9.23
C SER A 377 -1.55 -3.88 8.72
N GLN A 378 -1.38 -3.92 7.40
CA GLN A 378 -0.36 -4.76 6.75
C GLN A 378 1.03 -4.50 7.33
N ASP A 379 1.38 -3.24 7.51
CA ASP A 379 2.68 -2.84 8.05
C ASP A 379 2.87 -3.35 9.48
N SER A 380 1.79 -3.44 10.28
CA SER A 380 1.86 -4.07 11.58
C SER A 380 2.28 -5.53 11.49
N ILE A 381 1.78 -6.26 10.50
CA ILE A 381 2.10 -7.68 10.37
C ILE A 381 3.57 -7.85 9.94
N ASN A 382 4.02 -7.04 8.99
CA ASN A 382 5.42 -7.02 8.55
C ASN A 382 6.39 -6.63 9.69
N ALA A 383 5.99 -5.68 10.54
CA ALA A 383 6.75 -5.33 11.73
C ALA A 383 6.84 -6.50 12.72
N GLN A 384 5.75 -7.27 12.90
CA GLN A 384 5.75 -8.45 13.76
C GLN A 384 6.66 -9.55 13.19
N PHE A 385 6.64 -9.82 11.87
CA PHE A 385 7.57 -10.76 11.25
C PHE A 385 9.04 -10.36 11.42
N SER A 386 9.34 -9.07 11.33
CA SER A 386 10.70 -8.53 11.54
C SER A 386 11.22 -8.74 12.96
N MET A 387 10.33 -8.91 13.94
CA MET A 387 10.66 -9.13 15.34
C MET A 387 10.77 -10.61 15.70
N LEU A 388 10.36 -11.54 14.83
CA LEU A 388 10.48 -12.97 15.09
C LEU A 388 11.96 -13.39 15.08
N SER A 389 12.41 -13.97 16.19
CA SER A 389 13.80 -14.39 16.39
C SER A 389 14.03 -15.89 16.18
N HIS A 390 13.00 -16.63 15.77
CA HIS A 390 13.08 -18.08 15.62
C HIS A 390 14.11 -18.50 14.56
N ALA A 391 14.83 -19.60 14.82
CA ALA A 391 15.90 -20.08 13.96
C ALA A 391 15.43 -20.30 12.51
N LEU A 392 14.23 -20.87 12.31
CA LEU A 392 13.67 -21.12 10.98
C LEU A 392 13.51 -19.85 10.12
N PHE A 393 13.25 -18.68 10.72
CA PHE A 393 13.16 -17.41 9.98
C PHE A 393 14.52 -16.74 9.72
N ARG A 394 15.62 -17.34 10.20
CA ARG A 394 16.98 -16.85 10.02
C ARG A 394 17.81 -17.79 9.19
N THR A 395 17.72 -19.08 9.46
CA THR A 395 18.52 -20.13 8.82
C THR A 395 17.74 -21.43 8.77
N TRP A 396 17.73 -22.09 7.62
CA TRP A 396 17.17 -23.42 7.48
C TRP A 396 17.96 -24.22 6.45
N SER A 397 18.06 -25.52 6.68
CA SER A 397 18.71 -26.46 5.76
C SER A 397 17.90 -27.74 5.62
N TYR A 398 17.97 -28.32 4.43
CA TYR A 398 17.44 -29.63 4.11
C TYR A 398 18.59 -30.50 3.64
N SER A 399 19.12 -31.33 4.55
CA SER A 399 20.32 -32.13 4.32
C SER A 399 21.49 -31.28 3.79
N GLU A 400 22.29 -31.82 2.87
CA GLU A 400 23.30 -31.08 2.11
C GLU A 400 22.74 -30.47 0.82
N ALA A 401 21.49 -30.81 0.47
CA ALA A 401 20.85 -30.42 -0.78
C ALA A 401 20.39 -28.96 -0.81
N PHE A 402 20.02 -28.37 0.34
CA PHE A 402 19.61 -26.98 0.42
C PHE A 402 20.02 -26.36 1.75
N SER A 403 20.53 -25.14 1.73
CA SER A 403 20.63 -24.31 2.93
C SER A 403 20.46 -22.84 2.57
N ALA A 404 19.82 -22.09 3.46
CA ALA A 404 19.56 -20.68 3.24
C ALA A 404 19.59 -19.89 4.55
N THR A 405 20.08 -18.66 4.45
CA THR A 405 19.89 -17.60 5.44
C THR A 405 18.79 -16.67 4.93
N PHE A 406 17.87 -16.30 5.81
CA PHE A 406 16.68 -15.52 5.47
C PHE A 406 16.73 -14.13 6.11
N LYS A 407 16.15 -13.15 5.41
CA LYS A 407 15.67 -11.90 6.02
C LYS A 407 14.22 -12.13 6.47
N PRO A 408 13.65 -11.25 7.33
CA PRO A 408 12.26 -11.37 7.74
C PRO A 408 11.31 -11.48 6.56
N LEU A 409 10.26 -12.30 6.71
CA LEU A 409 9.17 -12.36 5.74
C LEU A 409 8.50 -11.00 5.62
N SER A 410 8.01 -10.69 4.42
CA SER A 410 7.07 -9.58 4.22
C SER A 410 5.82 -10.07 3.51
N MET A 411 4.73 -9.35 3.66
CA MET A 411 3.45 -9.67 3.05
C MET A 411 2.71 -8.44 2.53
N GLN A 412 1.90 -8.67 1.50
CA GLN A 412 0.93 -7.73 0.95
C GLN A 412 -0.46 -8.37 1.02
N LEU A 413 -1.41 -7.70 1.66
CA LEU A 413 -2.79 -8.18 1.77
C LEU A 413 -3.54 -7.97 0.44
N LEU A 414 -4.36 -8.95 0.08
CA LEU A 414 -5.24 -8.96 -1.08
C LEU A 414 -6.69 -9.23 -0.63
N THR A 415 -7.65 -8.78 -1.44
CA THR A 415 -9.08 -9.05 -1.22
C THR A 415 -9.39 -10.55 -1.38
N GLY A 416 -10.41 -11.01 -0.68
CA GLY A 416 -10.80 -12.43 -0.66
C GLY A 416 -9.93 -13.28 0.25
N ASN A 417 -9.46 -12.73 1.37
CA ASN A 417 -8.63 -13.43 2.36
C ASN A 417 -7.37 -14.03 1.74
N ARG A 418 -6.64 -13.25 0.95
CA ARG A 418 -5.38 -13.69 0.33
C ARG A 418 -4.26 -12.73 0.65
N ALA A 419 -3.03 -13.19 0.47
CA ALA A 419 -1.86 -12.35 0.59
C ALA A 419 -0.77 -12.80 -0.37
N ILE A 420 0.06 -11.86 -0.81
CA ILE A 420 1.38 -12.18 -1.38
C ILE A 420 2.37 -12.21 -0.24
N VAL A 421 3.08 -13.32 -0.07
CA VAL A 421 4.14 -13.49 0.93
C VAL A 421 5.48 -13.58 0.22
N TRP A 422 6.43 -12.75 0.62
CA TRP A 422 7.80 -12.79 0.13
C TRP A 422 8.72 -13.50 1.13
N VAL A 423 9.39 -14.52 0.62
CA VAL A 423 10.50 -15.20 1.29
C VAL A 423 11.80 -14.57 0.79
N HIS A 424 12.48 -13.86 1.67
CA HIS A 424 13.72 -13.13 1.36
C HIS A 424 14.93 -13.98 1.73
N LEU A 425 15.61 -14.53 0.73
CA LEU A 425 16.80 -15.36 0.92
C LEU A 425 18.07 -14.50 0.79
N ALA A 426 18.70 -14.20 1.92
CA ALA A 426 19.90 -13.38 1.97
C ALA A 426 21.08 -14.05 1.25
N SER A 427 21.32 -15.34 1.52
CA SER A 427 22.33 -16.17 0.87
C SER A 427 22.07 -17.64 1.15
N GLY A 428 22.64 -18.54 0.34
CA GLY A 428 22.50 -19.98 0.55
C GLY A 428 23.09 -20.80 -0.58
N GLN A 429 22.82 -22.10 -0.54
CA GLN A 429 23.18 -23.04 -1.60
C GLN A 429 22.05 -24.01 -1.88
N LEU A 430 21.93 -24.48 -3.12
CA LEU A 430 20.95 -25.49 -3.51
C LEU A 430 21.52 -26.46 -4.55
N LYS A 431 21.08 -27.72 -4.51
CA LYS A 431 21.24 -28.70 -5.58
C LYS A 431 19.96 -28.75 -6.43
N THR A 432 20.10 -28.88 -7.74
CA THR A 432 18.95 -29.02 -8.67
C THR A 432 18.23 -30.35 -8.43
N LEU A 433 17.06 -30.51 -9.07
CA LEU A 433 16.28 -31.74 -8.99
C LEU A 433 16.51 -32.63 -10.21
N ARG A 434 16.56 -33.95 -9.98
CA ARG A 434 16.46 -35.00 -10.99
C ARG A 434 15.29 -35.90 -10.60
N ASP A 435 14.31 -36.06 -11.51
CA ASP A 435 13.09 -36.84 -11.27
C ASP A 435 12.31 -36.45 -10.00
N GLY A 436 12.27 -35.14 -9.69
CA GLY A 436 11.57 -34.60 -8.52
C GLY A 436 12.25 -34.86 -7.18
N LYS A 437 13.54 -35.22 -7.19
CA LYS A 437 14.37 -35.40 -5.99
C LYS A 437 15.69 -34.64 -6.12
N PRO A 438 16.35 -34.26 -5.01
CA PRO A 438 17.67 -33.64 -5.06
C PRO A 438 18.67 -34.48 -5.86
N ASP A 439 19.32 -33.86 -6.84
CA ASP A 439 20.37 -34.50 -7.63
C ASP A 439 21.67 -34.54 -6.82
N ASN A 440 21.99 -35.71 -6.27
CA ASN A 440 23.20 -35.89 -5.46
C ASN A 440 24.49 -35.70 -6.25
N GLU A 441 24.46 -35.91 -7.57
CA GLU A 441 25.61 -35.76 -8.46
C GLU A 441 25.84 -34.30 -8.87
N CYS A 442 24.85 -33.43 -8.66
CA CYS A 442 24.96 -32.02 -9.02
C CYS A 442 25.73 -31.23 -7.94
N GLU A 443 26.66 -30.40 -8.39
CA GLU A 443 27.37 -29.45 -7.53
C GLU A 443 26.39 -28.41 -6.95
N PRO A 444 26.52 -28.05 -5.67
CA PRO A 444 25.65 -27.06 -5.05
C PRO A 444 25.88 -25.68 -5.69
N TYR A 445 24.79 -25.01 -6.04
CA TYR A 445 24.79 -23.65 -6.56
C TYR A 445 24.61 -22.65 -5.43
N GLU A 446 25.57 -21.75 -5.27
CA GLU A 446 25.48 -20.64 -4.32
C GLU A 446 24.62 -19.49 -4.87
N PHE A 447 23.68 -19.01 -4.05
CA PHE A 447 22.85 -17.85 -4.37
C PHE A 447 22.97 -16.76 -3.30
N LYS A 448 22.66 -15.52 -3.69
CA LYS A 448 22.65 -14.34 -2.82
C LYS A 448 21.49 -13.44 -3.20
N GLN A 449 20.87 -12.82 -2.21
CA GLN A 449 19.83 -11.80 -2.35
C GLN A 449 18.67 -12.22 -3.27
N TRP A 450 18.22 -13.46 -3.11
CA TRP A 450 17.05 -13.98 -3.81
C TRP A 450 15.78 -13.65 -3.04
N ARG A 451 14.68 -13.48 -3.77
CA ARG A 451 13.36 -13.23 -3.21
C ARG A 451 12.33 -14.04 -3.98
N ALA A 452 11.64 -14.93 -3.29
CA ALA A 452 10.54 -15.72 -3.87
C ALA A 452 9.21 -15.23 -3.33
N ALA A 453 8.25 -14.99 -4.20
CA ALA A 453 6.91 -14.53 -3.85
C ALA A 453 5.88 -15.66 -4.01
N PHE A 454 4.92 -15.73 -3.09
CA PHE A 454 3.86 -16.73 -3.09
C PHE A 454 2.51 -16.09 -2.80
N GLU A 455 1.47 -16.41 -3.57
CA GLU A 455 0.08 -16.13 -3.19
C GLU A 455 -0.39 -17.20 -2.22
N VAL A 456 -0.91 -16.79 -1.07
CA VAL A 456 -1.41 -17.71 -0.03
C VAL A 456 -2.80 -17.27 0.42
N GLU A 457 -3.61 -18.23 0.85
CA GLU A 457 -4.89 -17.96 1.49
C GLU A 457 -4.67 -17.67 3.00
N LEU A 458 -5.50 -16.80 3.56
CA LEU A 458 -5.60 -16.54 4.98
C LEU A 458 -6.77 -17.34 5.52
N LYS A 459 -6.51 -18.20 6.50
CA LYS A 459 -7.52 -19.06 7.12
C LYS A 459 -7.61 -18.83 8.61
N SER A 460 -8.71 -19.30 9.20
CA SER A 460 -8.82 -19.44 10.65
C SER A 460 -9.14 -20.86 11.06
N CYS A 461 -8.54 -21.31 12.15
CA CYS A 461 -8.77 -22.63 12.74
C CYS A 461 -8.83 -22.53 14.26
N ASN A 462 -9.37 -23.56 14.91
CA ASN A 462 -9.25 -23.73 16.35
C ASN A 462 -7.86 -24.27 16.71
N GLN A 463 -7.42 -24.05 17.95
CA GLN A 463 -6.14 -24.58 18.45
C GLN A 463 -5.94 -26.08 18.20
N ALA A 464 -6.99 -26.90 18.31
CA ALA A 464 -6.90 -28.34 18.09
C ALA A 464 -6.69 -28.74 16.61
N GLU A 465 -7.04 -27.86 15.67
CA GLU A 465 -6.92 -28.08 14.22
C GLU A 465 -5.59 -27.56 13.67
N LEU A 466 -4.85 -26.77 14.44
CA LEU A 466 -3.57 -26.21 14.03
C LEU A 466 -2.50 -27.32 14.01
N GLU A 467 -1.86 -27.55 12.85
CA GLU A 467 -0.85 -28.60 12.65
C GLU A 467 0.29 -28.55 13.70
N GLY A 468 0.74 -27.35 14.05
CA GLY A 468 1.80 -27.12 15.03
C GLY A 468 1.38 -26.92 16.49
N HIS A 469 0.14 -27.20 16.87
CA HIS A 469 -0.37 -26.93 18.23
C HIS A 469 0.41 -27.64 19.36
N SER A 470 1.09 -28.75 19.03
CA SER A 470 1.88 -29.51 19.99
C SER A 470 3.32 -29.00 20.14
N SER A 471 3.80 -28.14 19.24
CA SER A 471 5.20 -27.70 19.19
C SER A 471 5.60 -26.92 20.44
N ALA A 472 6.87 -27.05 20.86
CA ALA A 472 7.38 -26.28 21.99
C ALA A 472 7.40 -24.78 21.68
N THR A 473 7.68 -24.42 20.43
CA THR A 473 7.71 -23.05 19.92
C THR A 473 6.35 -22.36 20.05
N TYR A 474 5.29 -23.00 19.57
CA TYR A 474 3.93 -22.49 19.69
C TYR A 474 3.51 -22.38 21.17
N LYS A 475 3.82 -23.37 21.99
CA LYS A 475 3.53 -23.35 23.43
C LYS A 475 4.28 -22.27 24.20
N ALA A 476 5.41 -21.80 23.67
CA ALA A 476 6.17 -20.69 24.24
C ALA A 476 5.56 -19.32 23.92
N THR A 477 4.56 -19.23 23.02
CA THR A 477 3.90 -17.96 22.71
C THR A 477 3.10 -17.42 23.89
N SER A 478 3.05 -16.09 24.03
CA SER A 478 2.29 -15.42 25.09
C SER A 478 0.80 -15.77 25.07
N ALA A 479 0.23 -16.01 23.88
CA ALA A 479 -1.15 -16.41 23.72
C ALA A 479 -1.42 -17.78 24.36
N TYR A 480 -0.58 -18.77 24.05
CA TYR A 480 -0.72 -20.12 24.60
C TYR A 480 -0.44 -20.16 26.11
N GLN A 481 0.64 -19.51 26.57
CA GLN A 481 0.99 -19.48 28.00
C GLN A 481 -0.16 -18.94 28.86
N LYS A 482 -0.91 -17.97 28.33
CA LYS A 482 -2.03 -17.35 29.05
C LYS A 482 -3.35 -18.09 28.90
N HIS A 483 -3.65 -18.61 27.71
CA HIS A 483 -4.99 -19.11 27.37
C HIS A 483 -5.05 -20.57 26.90
N GLY A 484 -3.94 -21.16 26.45
CA GLY A 484 -3.93 -22.42 25.69
C GLY A 484 -4.31 -23.69 26.46
N ASN A 485 -4.29 -23.64 27.81
CA ASN A 485 -4.65 -24.76 28.71
C ASN A 485 -5.85 -24.41 29.60
N LYS A 486 -6.77 -23.58 29.11
CA LYS A 486 -7.93 -23.11 29.88
C LYS A 486 -9.21 -23.70 29.29
N ASP A 487 -9.98 -24.41 30.11
CA ASP A 487 -11.20 -25.09 29.65
C ASP A 487 -12.38 -24.15 29.38
N ASP A 488 -12.33 -22.93 29.90
CA ASP A 488 -13.37 -21.91 29.76
C ASP A 488 -13.30 -21.14 28.43
N ARG A 489 -12.30 -21.41 27.59
CA ARG A 489 -12.09 -20.73 26.30
C ARG A 489 -11.40 -21.64 25.28
N VAL A 490 -11.41 -21.22 24.02
CA VAL A 490 -10.68 -21.85 22.91
C VAL A 490 -9.85 -20.76 22.24
N LEU A 491 -8.59 -21.04 21.95
CA LEU A 491 -7.79 -20.17 21.09
C LEU A 491 -8.16 -20.42 19.62
N ARG A 492 -8.55 -19.35 18.90
CA ARG A 492 -8.67 -19.35 17.44
C ARG A 492 -7.48 -18.66 16.83
N HIS A 493 -6.98 -19.22 15.74
CA HIS A 493 -5.78 -18.72 15.06
C HIS A 493 -6.13 -18.23 13.68
N ILE A 494 -5.63 -17.05 13.30
CA ILE A 494 -5.59 -16.59 11.91
C ILE A 494 -4.18 -16.88 11.40
N TYR A 495 -4.06 -17.60 10.29
CA TYR A 495 -2.79 -18.12 9.81
C TYR A 495 -2.66 -18.05 8.28
N LEU A 496 -1.41 -18.05 7.81
CA LEU A 496 -1.07 -18.21 6.40
C LEU A 496 -1.21 -19.69 6.01
N ASP A 497 -2.09 -20.01 5.07
CA ASP A 497 -2.20 -21.36 4.52
C ASP A 497 -1.07 -21.64 3.54
N LEU A 498 0.11 -21.97 4.09
CA LEU A 498 1.29 -22.26 3.30
C LEU A 498 1.16 -23.56 2.48
N SER A 499 0.14 -24.40 2.72
CA SER A 499 -0.17 -25.56 1.86
C SER A 499 -0.70 -25.14 0.50
N SER A 500 -1.38 -24.00 0.42
CA SER A 500 -2.00 -23.49 -0.80
C SER A 500 -1.09 -22.50 -1.53
N ALA A 501 0.19 -22.42 -1.18
CA ALA A 501 1.09 -21.41 -1.69
C ALA A 501 1.32 -21.56 -3.20
N GLU A 502 0.85 -20.58 -3.97
CA GLU A 502 1.07 -20.50 -5.42
C GLU A 502 2.29 -19.61 -5.69
N TYR A 503 3.32 -20.16 -6.34
CA TYR A 503 4.51 -19.38 -6.68
C TYR A 503 4.20 -18.27 -7.70
N LEU A 504 4.62 -17.04 -7.38
CA LEU A 504 4.45 -15.86 -8.22
C LEU A 504 5.79 -15.39 -8.77
N HIS A 505 6.07 -15.76 -10.02
CA HIS A 505 7.32 -15.34 -10.68
C HIS A 505 7.43 -13.81 -10.82
N ASP A 506 6.33 -13.13 -11.18
CA ASP A 506 6.32 -11.68 -11.49
C ASP A 506 6.74 -10.79 -10.31
N TYR A 507 6.61 -11.29 -9.06
CA TYR A 507 7.00 -10.57 -7.85
C TYR A 507 8.26 -11.14 -7.19
N SER A 508 8.85 -12.17 -7.80
CA SER A 508 10.12 -12.77 -7.39
C SER A 508 11.30 -12.01 -8.01
N HIS A 509 12.45 -12.02 -7.34
CA HIS A 509 13.65 -11.33 -7.82
C HIS A 509 14.91 -12.13 -7.49
N TYR A 510 15.84 -12.20 -8.45
CA TYR A 510 17.03 -13.04 -8.34
C TYR A 510 18.26 -12.31 -8.89
N SER A 511 19.05 -11.70 -8.00
CA SER A 511 20.12 -10.75 -8.36
C SER A 511 21.25 -11.30 -9.25
N ASN A 512 21.38 -12.63 -9.36
CA ASN A 512 22.43 -13.31 -10.14
C ASN A 512 21.88 -13.98 -11.42
N ILE A 513 20.64 -13.66 -11.81
CA ILE A 513 19.91 -14.29 -12.94
C ILE A 513 19.65 -13.25 -14.06
N ASN A 514 20.47 -12.20 -14.14
CA ASN A 514 20.26 -11.13 -15.10
C ASN A 514 20.85 -11.52 -16.47
N ALA A 515 19.97 -11.71 -17.45
CA ALA A 515 20.25 -12.04 -18.86
C ALA A 515 21.19 -13.24 -19.09
N PHE A 516 20.62 -14.39 -19.47
CA PHE A 516 21.41 -15.57 -19.83
C PHE A 516 22.16 -15.33 -21.14
N SER A 517 23.47 -15.62 -21.14
CA SER A 517 24.33 -15.52 -22.32
C SER A 517 24.14 -16.70 -23.28
N SER A 518 23.61 -17.83 -22.79
CA SER A 518 23.25 -18.99 -23.63
C SER A 518 21.93 -19.65 -23.20
N PRO A 519 21.27 -20.41 -24.09
CA PRO A 519 20.10 -21.20 -23.74
C PRO A 519 20.35 -22.26 -22.65
N GLU A 520 21.57 -22.83 -22.63
CA GLU A 520 21.99 -23.82 -21.63
C GLU A 520 22.04 -23.20 -20.22
N GLU A 521 22.51 -21.96 -20.11
CA GLU A 521 22.51 -21.19 -18.88
C GLU A 521 21.08 -20.87 -18.42
N GLY A 522 20.19 -20.53 -19.36
CA GLY A 522 18.76 -20.34 -19.08
C GLY A 522 18.10 -21.60 -18.53
N ARG A 523 18.36 -22.76 -19.14
CA ARG A 523 17.85 -24.06 -18.66
C ARG A 523 18.43 -24.43 -17.30
N SER A 524 19.74 -24.26 -17.10
CA SER A 524 20.38 -24.47 -15.79
C SER A 524 19.71 -23.62 -14.70
N THR A 525 19.39 -22.37 -15.03
CA THR A 525 18.76 -21.45 -14.09
C THR A 525 17.31 -21.79 -13.80
N MET A 526 16.55 -22.21 -14.82
CA MET A 526 15.21 -22.77 -14.64
C MET A 526 15.22 -23.93 -13.64
N LEU A 527 16.13 -24.90 -13.80
CA LEU A 527 16.24 -26.04 -12.88
C LEU A 527 16.60 -25.61 -11.45
N LYS A 528 17.42 -24.57 -11.29
CA LYS A 528 17.75 -24.00 -9.96
C LYS A 528 16.54 -23.33 -9.31
N LEU A 529 15.75 -22.58 -10.07
CA LEU A 529 14.54 -21.95 -9.55
C LEU A 529 13.43 -22.96 -9.25
N GLU A 530 13.26 -23.97 -10.10
CA GLU A 530 12.36 -25.10 -9.84
C GLU A 530 12.73 -25.77 -8.51
N ALA A 531 14.01 -26.08 -8.32
CA ALA A 531 14.52 -26.65 -7.08
C ALA A 531 14.26 -25.73 -5.88
N LEU A 532 14.53 -24.43 -5.99
CA LEU A 532 14.24 -23.45 -4.94
C LEU A 532 12.77 -23.48 -4.53
N VAL A 533 11.85 -23.37 -5.50
CA VAL A 533 10.41 -23.36 -5.25
C VAL A 533 9.98 -24.65 -4.58
N TRP A 534 10.50 -25.79 -5.05
CA TRP A 534 10.23 -27.10 -4.44
C TRP A 534 10.73 -27.20 -2.99
N TYR A 535 11.97 -26.81 -2.70
CA TYR A 535 12.48 -26.82 -1.32
C TYR A 535 11.65 -25.92 -0.40
N LEU A 536 11.20 -24.76 -0.89
CA LEU A 536 10.38 -23.84 -0.12
C LEU A 536 8.99 -24.42 0.15
N THR A 537 8.30 -24.90 -0.88
CA THR A 537 6.90 -25.33 -0.81
C THR A 537 6.73 -26.70 -0.16
N GLU A 538 7.55 -27.69 -0.52
CA GLU A 538 7.42 -29.08 -0.04
C GLU A 538 8.04 -29.29 1.34
N HIS A 539 9.06 -28.51 1.70
CA HIS A 539 9.85 -28.74 2.91
C HIS A 539 9.84 -27.56 3.88
N TYR A 540 10.32 -26.38 3.48
CA TYR A 540 10.45 -25.25 4.40
C TYR A 540 9.10 -24.78 4.97
N PHE A 541 8.07 -24.63 4.13
CA PHE A 541 6.72 -24.27 4.56
C PHE A 541 6.07 -25.35 5.43
N CYS A 542 6.40 -26.62 5.20
CA CYS A 542 5.99 -27.72 6.06
C CYS A 542 6.55 -27.55 7.48
N GLU A 543 7.85 -27.24 7.60
CA GLU A 543 8.48 -27.01 8.91
C GLU A 543 7.93 -25.75 9.62
N ILE A 544 7.66 -24.65 8.91
CA ILE A 544 7.00 -23.47 9.50
C ILE A 544 5.63 -23.85 10.09
N ARG A 545 4.83 -24.66 9.38
CA ARG A 545 3.50 -25.09 9.85
C ARG A 545 3.58 -26.02 11.07
N LYS A 546 4.50 -26.99 11.06
CA LYS A 546 4.73 -27.91 12.19
C LYS A 546 5.16 -27.18 13.46
N GLU A 547 5.88 -26.08 13.34
CA GLU A 547 6.25 -25.24 14.49
C GLU A 547 5.16 -24.24 14.89
N GLY A 548 4.07 -24.11 14.12
CA GLY A 548 2.99 -23.15 14.36
C GLY A 548 3.38 -21.70 14.05
N LEU A 549 4.45 -21.49 13.27
CA LEU A 549 5.01 -20.17 12.96
C LEU A 549 4.29 -19.46 11.80
N ASN A 550 3.35 -20.12 11.14
CA ASN A 550 2.47 -19.53 10.13
C ASN A 550 1.28 -18.77 10.73
N VAL A 551 1.12 -18.78 12.07
CA VAL A 551 0.06 -18.03 12.77
C VAL A 551 0.40 -16.54 12.80
N ILE A 552 -0.55 -15.71 12.34
CA ILE A 552 -0.46 -14.25 12.33
C ILE A 552 -1.14 -13.66 13.56
N PHE A 553 -2.25 -14.24 14.01
CA PHE A 553 -2.94 -13.80 15.24
C PHE A 553 -3.53 -14.98 16.00
N SER A 554 -3.55 -14.87 17.33
CA SER A 554 -4.25 -15.78 18.22
C SER A 554 -5.27 -15.01 19.07
N ILE A 555 -6.52 -15.48 19.07
CA ILE A 555 -7.67 -14.81 19.69
C ILE A 555 -8.35 -15.78 20.67
N PRO A 556 -8.43 -15.46 21.98
CA PRO A 556 -9.19 -16.26 22.92
C PRO A 556 -10.70 -16.04 22.74
N VAL A 557 -11.43 -17.13 22.50
CA VAL A 557 -12.89 -17.16 22.39
C VAL A 557 -13.46 -17.92 23.58
N PHE A 558 -14.20 -17.23 24.43
CA PHE A 558 -14.67 -17.73 25.71
C PHE A 558 -16.01 -18.45 25.56
N LYS A 559 -16.19 -19.55 26.28
CA LYS A 559 -17.46 -20.30 26.32
C LYS A 559 -18.55 -19.53 27.08
N ALA A 560 -18.15 -18.76 28.07
CA ALA A 560 -18.96 -17.79 28.80
C ALA A 560 -18.08 -16.56 29.06
N SER A 561 -18.60 -15.33 29.01
CA SER A 561 -17.78 -14.10 29.20
C SER A 561 -17.34 -13.94 30.67
N PRO A 562 -16.05 -14.19 31.03
CA PRO A 562 -15.57 -13.88 32.38
C PRO A 562 -15.33 -12.37 32.58
N SER A 563 -15.15 -11.63 31.48
CA SER A 563 -14.97 -10.18 31.46
C SER A 563 -15.88 -9.55 30.40
N SER A 564 -16.11 -8.25 30.54
CA SER A 564 -16.98 -7.44 29.67
C SER A 564 -16.53 -7.42 28.21
N TYR A 565 -15.23 -7.59 27.98
CA TYR A 565 -14.58 -7.49 26.67
C TYR A 565 -14.09 -8.87 26.18
N ALA A 566 -14.41 -9.96 26.88
CA ALA A 566 -14.11 -11.30 26.42
C ALA A 566 -15.03 -11.70 25.26
N LEU A 567 -14.44 -11.93 24.09
CA LEU A 567 -15.15 -12.41 22.91
C LEU A 567 -15.70 -13.82 23.14
N THR A 568 -16.98 -14.01 22.85
CA THR A 568 -17.64 -15.33 22.87
C THR A 568 -17.85 -15.90 21.48
N SER A 569 -17.77 -15.04 20.45
CA SER A 569 -17.74 -15.43 19.05
C SER A 569 -16.82 -14.48 18.29
N MET A 570 -16.19 -14.99 17.22
CA MET A 570 -15.37 -14.18 16.33
C MET A 570 -15.43 -14.66 14.88
N LEU A 571 -15.22 -13.73 13.95
CA LEU A 571 -14.88 -13.99 12.56
C LEU A 571 -13.79 -13.01 12.11
N PHE A 572 -13.14 -13.27 10.98
CA PHE A 572 -12.20 -12.32 10.39
C PHE A 572 -12.37 -12.28 8.88
N HIS A 573 -11.95 -11.17 8.28
CA HIS A 573 -11.78 -11.07 6.82
C HIS A 573 -10.79 -9.95 6.48
N VAL A 574 -10.33 -9.92 5.24
CA VAL A 574 -9.57 -8.80 4.70
C VAL A 574 -10.56 -7.72 4.25
N TYR A 575 -10.45 -6.55 4.86
CA TYR A 575 -11.32 -5.39 4.64
C TYR A 575 -10.62 -4.38 3.73
N SER A 576 -11.29 -3.98 2.65
CA SER A 576 -10.82 -2.95 1.73
C SER A 576 -12.00 -2.25 1.06
N LYS A 577 -11.79 -1.00 0.62
CA LYS A 577 -12.76 -0.22 -0.15
C LYS A 577 -12.90 -0.72 -1.58
N VAL A 578 -11.78 -1.18 -2.15
CA VAL A 578 -11.65 -1.56 -3.55
C VAL A 578 -11.13 -2.99 -3.61
N GLU A 579 -11.47 -3.69 -4.69
CA GLU A 579 -10.94 -5.03 -4.89
C GLU A 579 -9.44 -4.95 -5.21
N VAL A 580 -8.63 -5.49 -4.30
CA VAL A 580 -7.18 -5.58 -4.44
C VAL A 580 -6.80 -7.01 -4.80
N THR A 581 -6.22 -7.18 -5.97
CA THR A 581 -5.75 -8.44 -6.53
C THR A 581 -4.24 -8.38 -6.74
N ARG A 582 -3.62 -9.52 -7.05
CA ARG A 582 -2.20 -9.54 -7.42
C ARG A 582 -1.89 -8.60 -8.60
N TYR A 583 -2.85 -8.31 -9.49
CA TYR A 583 -2.59 -7.51 -10.69
C TYR A 583 -2.68 -6.00 -10.47
N ASN A 584 -3.33 -5.54 -9.40
CA ASN A 584 -3.58 -4.11 -9.19
C ASN A 584 -3.08 -3.56 -7.84
N TRP A 585 -2.53 -4.40 -6.94
CA TRP A 585 -2.07 -3.95 -5.63
C TRP A 585 -1.02 -2.83 -5.70
N THR A 586 -0.22 -2.79 -6.76
CA THR A 586 0.78 -1.73 -7.00
C THR A 586 0.17 -0.39 -7.35
N HIS A 587 -1.11 -0.34 -7.71
CA HIS A 587 -1.83 0.88 -8.08
C HIS A 587 -2.74 1.39 -6.96
N ILE A 588 -2.72 0.73 -5.79
CA ILE A 588 -3.57 1.12 -4.66
C ILE A 588 -2.97 2.36 -3.99
N PRO A 589 -3.71 3.48 -3.90
CA PRO A 589 -3.22 4.67 -3.24
C PRO A 589 -2.97 4.43 -1.75
N ALA A 590 -2.03 5.19 -1.19
CA ALA A 590 -1.78 5.17 0.24
C ALA A 590 -3.04 5.54 1.04
N GLY A 591 -3.34 4.77 2.08
CA GLY A 591 -4.56 4.89 2.90
C GLY A 591 -5.77 4.07 2.41
N MET A 592 -5.65 3.39 1.26
CA MET A 592 -6.66 2.45 0.74
C MET A 592 -6.16 0.99 0.80
N GLU A 593 -5.05 0.73 1.47
CA GLU A 593 -4.48 -0.61 1.60
C GLU A 593 -5.45 -1.54 2.33
N PRO A 594 -5.56 -2.81 1.92
CA PRO A 594 -6.35 -3.78 2.65
C PRO A 594 -5.80 -4.00 4.07
N VAL A 595 -6.70 -4.29 5.01
CA VAL A 595 -6.37 -4.54 6.42
C VAL A 595 -7.05 -5.82 6.90
N ILE A 596 -6.48 -6.50 7.88
CA ILE A 596 -7.18 -7.62 8.53
C ILE A 596 -8.14 -7.04 9.56
N VAL A 597 -9.41 -7.39 9.47
CA VAL A 597 -10.41 -7.04 10.48
C VAL A 597 -10.87 -8.29 11.20
N ILE A 598 -10.75 -8.28 12.53
CA ILE A 598 -11.26 -9.28 13.45
C ILE A 598 -12.52 -8.72 14.09
N LEU A 599 -13.63 -9.42 13.91
CA LEU A 599 -14.95 -9.04 14.43
C LEU A 599 -15.33 -9.98 15.56
N GLY A 600 -16.00 -9.47 16.58
CA GLY A 600 -16.48 -10.32 17.66
C GLY A 600 -17.66 -9.76 18.44
N THR A 601 -18.31 -10.67 19.16
CA THR A 601 -19.43 -10.39 20.07
C THR A 601 -19.10 -10.88 21.47
N THR A 602 -19.70 -10.27 22.48
CA THR A 602 -19.56 -10.68 23.89
C THR A 602 -20.88 -11.24 24.42
N GLY A 603 -20.86 -11.88 25.59
CA GLY A 603 -22.09 -12.34 26.26
C GLY A 603 -22.83 -13.47 25.54
N SER A 604 -22.13 -14.29 24.74
CA SER A 604 -22.68 -15.41 23.95
C SER A 604 -23.70 -14.98 22.90
N ARG A 605 -23.63 -13.73 22.43
CA ARG A 605 -24.48 -13.24 21.34
C ARG A 605 -24.03 -13.83 20.00
N PRO A 606 -24.98 -14.14 19.10
CA PRO A 606 -24.64 -14.52 17.72
C PRO A 606 -23.95 -13.36 17.00
N LEU A 607 -23.13 -13.69 16.01
CA LEU A 607 -22.52 -12.70 15.12
C LEU A 607 -23.65 -12.01 14.33
N PRO A 608 -23.66 -10.66 14.26
CA PRO A 608 -24.70 -9.91 13.56
C PRO A 608 -24.68 -10.10 12.05
N ALA A 609 -23.50 -10.33 11.47
CA ALA A 609 -23.26 -10.54 10.05
C ALA A 609 -21.97 -11.36 9.85
N ASP A 610 -21.74 -11.85 8.63
CA ASP A 610 -20.55 -12.63 8.26
C ASP A 610 -19.34 -11.76 7.86
N HIS A 611 -19.56 -10.46 7.63
CA HIS A 611 -18.52 -9.50 7.27
C HIS A 611 -18.87 -8.12 7.83
N LEU A 612 -17.90 -7.20 7.79
CA LEU A 612 -18.10 -5.80 8.14
C LEU A 612 -18.35 -5.02 6.86
N GLU A 613 -19.48 -4.31 6.78
CA GLU A 613 -19.74 -3.40 5.68
C GLU A 613 -18.71 -2.26 5.66
N TYR A 614 -18.37 -1.77 4.46
CA TYR A 614 -17.40 -0.69 4.36
C TYR A 614 -17.98 0.64 4.86
N SER A 615 -17.42 1.19 5.94
CA SER A 615 -17.78 2.53 6.44
C SER A 615 -16.65 3.55 6.27
N THR A 616 -15.41 3.15 6.54
CA THR A 616 -14.22 4.00 6.45
C THR A 616 -12.93 3.18 6.42
N GLY A 617 -11.79 3.80 6.17
CA GLY A 617 -10.49 3.15 6.35
C GLY A 617 -10.16 3.07 7.84
N TRP A 618 -10.31 1.89 8.45
CA TRP A 618 -10.22 1.71 9.91
C TRP A 618 -8.85 1.98 10.53
N VAL A 619 -7.78 2.05 9.73
CA VAL A 619 -6.44 2.38 10.23
C VAL A 619 -6.22 3.89 10.16
N VAL A 620 -6.16 4.52 11.33
CA VAL A 620 -5.91 5.96 11.44
C VAL A 620 -4.42 6.23 11.21
N GLN A 621 -4.07 6.78 10.05
CA GLN A 621 -2.71 7.24 9.76
C GLN A 621 -2.52 8.67 10.29
N ALA A 622 -1.71 8.85 11.35
CA ALA A 622 -1.27 10.18 11.74
C ALA A 622 -0.27 10.71 10.69
N ASN A 623 -0.27 12.02 10.42
CA ASN A 623 0.37 12.67 9.26
C ASN A 623 1.84 12.28 8.94
N ARG A 624 2.55 11.60 9.85
CA ARG A 624 3.96 11.18 9.68
C ARG A 624 4.34 9.88 10.38
N GLY A 625 3.39 9.04 10.80
CA GLY A 625 3.76 7.91 11.64
C GLY A 625 2.97 6.63 11.41
N PHE A 626 3.67 5.54 11.68
CA PHE A 626 3.20 4.17 11.61
C PHE A 626 2.12 3.91 12.67
N SER A 627 0.98 3.36 12.24
CA SER A 627 -0.10 2.89 13.11
C SER A 627 -0.26 1.39 12.93
N HIS A 628 -0.27 0.64 14.04
CA HIS A 628 -0.46 -0.79 13.97
C HIS A 628 -1.90 -1.18 13.64
N GLY A 629 -2.86 -0.29 13.91
CA GLY A 629 -4.26 -0.57 13.75
C GLY A 629 -5.14 0.19 14.74
N THR A 630 -6.41 -0.19 14.74
CA THR A 630 -7.45 0.42 15.57
C THR A 630 -8.30 -0.69 16.17
N ILE A 631 -8.69 -0.54 17.43
CA ILE A 631 -9.74 -1.36 18.05
C ILE A 631 -10.93 -0.48 18.39
N GLY A 632 -12.14 -0.94 18.06
CA GLY A 632 -13.40 -0.36 18.49
C GLY A 632 -14.12 -1.28 19.46
N ILE A 633 -14.71 -0.71 20.50
CA ILE A 633 -15.61 -1.36 21.46
C ILE A 633 -16.96 -0.65 21.36
N SER A 634 -18.03 -1.41 21.13
CA SER A 634 -19.33 -0.84 20.83
C SER A 634 -19.87 -0.02 22.00
N ARG A 635 -20.65 1.02 21.68
CA ARG A 635 -21.42 1.80 22.65
C ARG A 635 -22.21 0.89 23.58
N ARG A 636 -22.85 -0.14 23.03
CA ARG A 636 -23.64 -1.10 23.79
C ARG A 636 -22.76 -1.81 24.84
N ALA A 637 -21.65 -2.40 24.39
CA ALA A 637 -20.79 -3.20 25.25
C ALA A 637 -20.11 -2.35 26.33
N PHE A 638 -19.61 -1.16 25.99
CA PHE A 638 -18.92 -0.30 26.95
C PHE A 638 -19.85 0.65 27.72
N ILE A 639 -20.58 1.51 27.01
CA ILE A 639 -21.37 2.58 27.64
C ILE A 639 -22.60 1.99 28.34
N GLU A 640 -23.42 1.23 27.63
CA GLU A 640 -24.75 0.84 28.11
C GLU A 640 -24.68 -0.30 29.13
N GLU A 641 -23.93 -1.36 28.82
CA GLU A 641 -23.84 -2.56 29.67
C GLU A 641 -22.85 -2.42 30.84
N ARG A 642 -21.84 -1.56 30.75
CA ARG A 642 -20.82 -1.38 31.80
C ARG A 642 -20.86 -0.01 32.45
N LEU A 643 -20.47 1.04 31.74
CA LEU A 643 -20.28 2.39 32.30
C LEU A 643 -21.54 2.91 33.01
N LEU A 644 -22.69 2.95 32.31
CA LEU A 644 -23.93 3.50 32.87
C LEU A 644 -24.49 2.61 33.99
N ARG A 645 -24.30 1.29 33.89
CA ARG A 645 -24.70 0.35 34.96
C ARG A 645 -23.88 0.57 36.23
N LEU A 646 -22.55 0.69 36.14
CA LEU A 646 -21.70 0.99 37.29
C LEU A 646 -22.03 2.38 37.88
N LEU A 647 -22.26 3.38 37.03
CA LEU A 647 -22.66 4.71 37.46
C LEU A 647 -24.09 4.78 38.04
N SER A 648 -24.92 3.75 37.84
CA SER A 648 -26.22 3.67 38.51
C SER A 648 -26.07 3.49 40.03
N ASN A 649 -25.00 2.84 40.50
CA ASN A 649 -24.66 2.78 41.93
C ASN A 649 -24.41 4.18 42.50
N VAL A 650 -23.76 5.05 41.73
CA VAL A 650 -23.55 6.46 42.10
C VAL A 650 -24.88 7.19 42.21
N ASN A 651 -25.82 6.97 41.28
CA ASN A 651 -27.17 7.53 41.39
C ASN A 651 -27.88 7.06 42.67
N ALA A 652 -27.76 5.77 43.01
CA ALA A 652 -28.37 5.21 44.20
C ALA A 652 -27.82 5.83 45.51
N LEU A 653 -26.54 6.21 45.52
CA LEU A 653 -25.87 6.82 46.68
C LEU A 653 -26.02 8.35 46.76
N THR A 654 -26.20 9.02 45.63
CA THR A 654 -26.27 10.49 45.57
C THR A 654 -27.69 11.03 45.46
N THR A 655 -28.68 10.19 45.13
CA THR A 655 -30.09 10.58 45.14
C THR A 655 -30.64 10.55 46.55
N LEU A 656 -31.09 11.70 47.04
CA LEU A 656 -31.71 11.84 48.36
C LEU A 656 -33.23 11.88 48.25
N ILE A 657 -33.89 11.18 49.16
CA ILE A 657 -35.35 11.10 49.25
C ILE A 657 -35.78 11.67 50.61
N PRO A 658 -36.64 12.69 50.64
CA PRO A 658 -37.18 13.20 51.89
C PRO A 658 -38.14 12.20 52.52
N ILE A 659 -37.98 11.95 53.81
CA ILE A 659 -38.86 11.10 54.62
C ILE A 659 -39.35 11.91 55.80
N MET A 660 -40.67 11.99 55.94
CA MET A 660 -41.31 12.58 57.11
C MET A 660 -41.47 11.51 58.20
N ILE A 661 -40.66 11.61 59.25
CA ILE A 661 -40.67 10.67 60.37
C ILE A 661 -41.78 11.04 61.37
N ASP A 662 -41.97 12.34 61.61
CA ASP A 662 -42.96 12.86 62.55
C ASP A 662 -43.57 14.16 62.01
N PRO A 663 -44.79 14.12 61.44
CA PRO A 663 -45.48 15.29 60.92
C PRO A 663 -45.71 16.39 61.97
N LEU A 664 -45.78 16.04 63.26
CA LEU A 664 -46.02 16.98 64.36
C LEU A 664 -44.79 17.85 64.67
N LYS A 665 -43.59 17.41 64.26
CA LYS A 665 -42.33 18.17 64.40
C LYS A 665 -42.05 19.10 63.21
N GLY A 666 -42.96 19.19 62.23
CA GLY A 666 -42.77 19.99 61.01
C GLY A 666 -41.46 19.64 60.30
N PHE A 667 -40.72 20.65 59.82
CA PHE A 667 -39.44 20.45 59.13
C PHE A 667 -38.34 19.80 59.99
N HIS A 668 -38.45 19.83 61.32
CA HIS A 668 -37.52 19.12 62.21
C HIS A 668 -37.79 17.61 62.27
N GLY A 669 -38.96 17.16 61.83
CA GLY A 669 -39.30 15.74 61.65
C GLY A 669 -38.93 15.18 60.28
N VAL A 670 -38.32 15.99 59.41
CA VAL A 670 -37.87 15.58 58.07
C VAL A 670 -36.44 15.06 58.14
N SER A 671 -36.22 13.87 57.60
CA SER A 671 -34.90 13.29 57.36
C SER A 671 -34.73 12.99 55.87
N LEU A 672 -33.49 12.83 55.42
CA LEU A 672 -33.18 12.42 54.05
C LEU A 672 -32.59 11.01 54.09
N LYS A 673 -33.10 10.10 53.26
CA LYS A 673 -32.46 8.80 53.02
C LYS A 673 -31.91 8.74 51.61
N LYS A 674 -30.82 8.00 51.41
CA LYS A 674 -30.32 7.71 50.06
C LYS A 674 -31.28 6.76 49.35
N TRP A 675 -31.30 6.82 48.02
CA TRP A 675 -32.08 5.88 47.20
C TRP A 675 -31.73 4.42 47.49
N ALA A 676 -30.44 4.10 47.67
CA ALA A 676 -29.96 2.76 48.03
C ALA A 676 -30.46 2.26 49.40
N GLU A 677 -30.80 3.17 50.32
CA GLU A 677 -31.24 2.87 51.68
C GLU A 677 -32.77 2.96 51.84
N HIS A 678 -33.48 3.40 50.81
CA HIS A 678 -34.91 3.66 50.86
C HIS A 678 -35.72 2.37 50.63
N GLU A 679 -36.62 2.04 51.57
CA GLU A 679 -37.33 0.76 51.63
C GLU A 679 -38.08 0.38 50.34
N GLN A 680 -38.73 1.35 49.69
CA GLN A 680 -39.52 1.10 48.47
C GLN A 680 -38.78 1.38 47.15
N ARG A 681 -37.55 1.90 47.22
CA ARG A 681 -36.85 2.47 46.04
C ARG A 681 -35.48 1.82 45.80
N LYS A 682 -34.85 1.25 46.83
CA LYS A 682 -33.57 0.55 46.73
C LYS A 682 -33.51 -0.50 45.62
N ASP A 683 -34.64 -1.18 45.35
CA ASP A 683 -34.75 -2.23 44.33
C ASP A 683 -35.17 -1.69 42.95
N ARG A 684 -35.41 -0.37 42.82
CA ARG A 684 -35.80 0.25 41.54
C ARG A 684 -34.56 0.70 40.77
N PRO A 685 -34.52 0.48 39.44
CA PRO A 685 -33.37 0.85 38.63
C PRO A 685 -33.25 2.36 38.46
N SER A 686 -32.04 2.91 38.64
CA SER A 686 -31.71 4.32 38.40
C SER A 686 -31.10 4.52 37.01
N ASN A 687 -31.93 4.32 35.99
CA ASN A 687 -31.53 4.29 34.58
C ASN A 687 -31.20 5.69 34.03
N TRP A 688 -30.02 5.83 33.44
CA TRP A 688 -29.58 7.02 32.74
C TRP A 688 -30.35 7.26 31.44
N ARG A 689 -30.59 8.52 31.08
CA ARG A 689 -31.23 8.93 29.82
C ARG A 689 -30.27 9.75 28.97
N LEU A 690 -30.12 9.40 27.69
CA LEU A 690 -29.35 10.20 26.74
C LEU A 690 -30.08 11.53 26.47
N ILE A 691 -29.36 12.64 26.62
CA ILE A 691 -29.83 13.98 26.24
C ILE A 691 -29.44 14.19 24.76
N PRO A 692 -30.36 14.68 23.90
CA PRO A 692 -30.02 15.04 22.53
C PRO A 692 -28.83 15.98 22.47
N SER A 693 -27.89 15.71 21.56
CA SER A 693 -26.70 16.56 21.41
C SER A 693 -27.09 17.97 20.96
N ASP A 694 -26.48 18.96 21.58
CA ASP A 694 -26.56 20.38 21.22
C ASP A 694 -25.44 20.80 20.24
N GLY A 695 -24.71 19.84 19.67
CA GLY A 695 -23.54 20.10 18.81
C GLY A 695 -22.25 20.39 19.58
N SER A 696 -22.24 20.25 20.92
CA SER A 696 -21.06 20.54 21.75
C SER A 696 -19.88 19.57 21.62
N GLY A 697 -20.01 18.49 20.84
CA GLY A 697 -18.99 17.44 20.74
C GLY A 697 -18.91 16.53 21.98
N TYR A 698 -20.04 16.35 22.67
CA TYR A 698 -20.18 15.41 23.78
C TYR A 698 -21.45 14.58 23.65
N LEU A 699 -21.39 13.34 24.15
CA LEU A 699 -22.57 12.56 24.54
C LEU A 699 -22.87 12.82 26.01
N LYS A 700 -24.10 13.23 26.30
CA LYS A 700 -24.52 13.62 27.66
C LYS A 700 -25.65 12.74 28.14
N TYR A 701 -25.47 12.11 29.30
CA TYR A 701 -26.50 11.31 29.96
C TYR A 701 -26.97 12.02 31.24
N LEU A 702 -28.26 11.98 31.51
CA LEU A 702 -28.91 12.56 32.69
C LEU A 702 -29.64 11.49 33.48
N TRP A 703 -29.41 11.51 34.79
CA TRP A 703 -30.33 10.95 35.77
C TRP A 703 -30.99 12.12 36.51
N GLU A 704 -32.31 12.19 36.45
CA GLU A 704 -33.09 13.18 37.20
C GLU A 704 -34.13 12.48 38.06
N HIS A 705 -34.14 12.83 39.34
CA HIS A 705 -35.19 12.44 40.26
C HIS A 705 -35.71 13.69 40.96
N CYS A 706 -37.03 13.87 40.96
CA CYS A 706 -37.70 14.99 41.61
C CYS A 706 -38.78 14.43 42.52
N GLU A 707 -38.75 14.82 43.78
CA GLU A 707 -39.74 14.47 44.77
C GLU A 707 -40.25 15.74 45.46
N GLU A 708 -41.50 16.08 45.19
CA GLU A 708 -42.15 17.27 45.75
C GLU A 708 -43.38 16.86 46.56
N TRP A 709 -43.36 17.19 47.85
CA TRP A 709 -44.41 16.89 48.81
C TRP A 709 -45.07 18.20 49.21
N ARG A 710 -46.40 18.26 49.22
CA ARG A 710 -47.16 19.41 49.74
C ARG A 710 -48.21 18.92 50.73
N TYR A 711 -47.99 19.22 52.00
CA TYR A 711 -48.92 18.95 53.09
C TYR A 711 -49.79 20.16 53.33
N LYS A 712 -51.11 19.96 53.33
CA LYS A 712 -52.07 20.97 53.75
C LYS A 712 -52.58 20.58 55.12
N LEU A 713 -52.38 21.45 56.11
CA LEU A 713 -52.97 21.34 57.43
C LEU A 713 -54.19 22.27 57.45
N SER A 714 -55.39 21.69 57.57
CA SER A 714 -56.64 22.41 57.77
C SER A 714 -57.36 21.83 58.99
N GLY A 715 -57.83 22.70 59.88
CA GLY A 715 -58.57 22.33 61.10
C GLY A 715 -59.66 23.35 61.43
N ASN A 716 -60.48 23.06 62.46
CA ASN A 716 -61.63 23.91 62.85
C ASN A 716 -61.23 25.23 63.58
N GLY A 717 -59.93 25.57 63.64
CA GLY A 717 -59.39 26.82 64.18
C GLY A 717 -58.40 27.46 63.20
N GLU A 718 -58.13 28.75 63.36
CA GLU A 718 -57.46 29.74 62.47
C GLU A 718 -56.10 29.38 61.79
N ILE A 719 -55.67 28.12 61.71
CA ILE A 719 -54.39 27.74 61.10
C ILE A 719 -54.62 26.93 59.81
N ASP A 720 -54.84 27.65 58.71
CA ASP A 720 -54.61 27.13 57.36
C ASP A 720 -53.12 27.28 57.03
N ALA A 721 -52.37 26.19 57.05
CA ALA A 721 -50.95 26.18 56.68
C ALA A 721 -50.65 25.08 55.67
N SER A 722 -49.78 25.36 54.69
CA SER A 722 -49.22 24.35 53.81
C SER A 722 -47.70 24.28 53.89
N GLN A 723 -47.17 23.08 54.08
CA GLN A 723 -45.74 22.79 54.09
C GLN A 723 -45.38 22.08 52.78
N GLY A 724 -44.36 22.57 52.10
CA GLY A 724 -43.78 21.96 50.91
C GLY A 724 -42.35 21.50 51.17
N ILE A 725 -42.00 20.34 50.64
CA ILE A 725 -40.63 19.82 50.57
C ILE A 725 -40.38 19.49 49.11
N SER A 726 -39.30 19.97 48.53
CA SER A 726 -38.86 19.64 47.18
C SER A 726 -37.42 19.16 47.24
N CYS A 727 -37.18 17.93 46.79
CA CYS A 727 -35.83 17.40 46.64
C CYS A 727 -35.61 17.00 45.18
N VAL A 728 -34.64 17.63 44.54
CA VAL A 728 -34.34 17.41 43.12
C VAL A 728 -32.90 16.98 42.98
N THR A 729 -32.68 15.75 42.52
CA THR A 729 -31.36 15.22 42.17
C THR A 729 -31.19 15.25 40.66
N ARG A 730 -30.07 15.80 40.18
CA ARG A 730 -29.64 15.76 38.78
C ARG A 730 -28.19 15.32 38.71
N ASN A 731 -27.93 14.15 38.15
CA ASN A 731 -26.60 13.67 37.86
C ASN A 731 -26.37 13.63 36.34
N TYR A 732 -25.14 13.91 35.91
CA TYR A 732 -24.74 13.99 34.52
C TYR A 732 -23.48 13.14 34.28
N VAL A 733 -23.45 12.47 33.12
CA VAL A 733 -22.24 11.88 32.53
C VAL A 733 -21.98 12.57 31.21
N GLU A 734 -20.79 13.11 31.02
CA GLU A 734 -20.35 13.77 29.80
C GLU A 734 -19.17 13.01 29.19
N LEU A 735 -19.33 12.54 27.94
CA LEU A 735 -18.34 11.77 27.19
C LEU A 735 -17.92 12.55 25.94
N PRO A 736 -16.65 12.95 25.79
CA PRO A 736 -16.20 13.74 24.64
C PRO A 736 -16.12 12.90 23.36
N THR A 737 -16.78 13.35 22.30
CA THR A 737 -16.70 12.76 20.95
C THR A 737 -15.74 13.52 20.03
N ALA A 738 -15.22 14.67 20.49
CA ALA A 738 -14.11 15.36 19.86
C ALA A 738 -12.78 14.80 20.40
N VAL A 739 -11.90 14.36 19.50
CA VAL A 739 -10.55 13.87 19.83
C VAL A 739 -9.73 15.05 20.34
N LYS A 740 -9.45 15.11 21.65
CA LYS A 740 -8.57 16.12 22.24
C LYS A 740 -7.29 15.44 22.76
N HIS A 741 -6.17 16.13 22.60
CA HIS A 741 -4.77 15.70 22.80
C HIS A 741 -4.51 14.49 23.74
N GLY A 742 -4.64 13.26 23.22
CA GLY A 742 -4.09 12.04 23.83
C GLY A 742 -4.70 11.59 25.17
N ALA A 743 -5.76 12.25 25.64
CA ALA A 743 -6.44 11.95 26.89
C ALA A 743 -7.97 12.00 26.72
N LEU A 744 -8.65 10.94 27.15
CA LEU A 744 -10.11 10.87 27.20
C LEU A 744 -10.58 11.14 28.63
N HIS A 745 -11.44 12.15 28.82
CA HIS A 745 -12.00 12.49 30.12
C HIS A 745 -13.48 12.13 30.19
N ILE A 746 -13.83 11.16 31.05
CA ILE A 746 -15.20 10.84 31.42
C ILE A 746 -15.56 11.70 32.62
N LYS A 747 -16.41 12.71 32.41
CA LYS A 747 -16.82 13.62 33.47
C LYS A 747 -18.15 13.17 34.06
N VAL A 748 -18.17 12.99 35.37
CA VAL A 748 -19.37 12.65 36.13
C VAL A 748 -19.62 13.76 37.14
N SER A 749 -20.82 14.31 37.16
CA SER A 749 -21.17 15.41 38.06
C SER A 749 -22.60 15.29 38.54
N GLY A 750 -22.93 15.97 39.62
CA GLY A 750 -24.29 15.97 40.12
C GLY A 750 -24.62 17.15 41.02
N ARG A 751 -25.91 17.40 41.15
CA ARG A 751 -26.49 18.44 41.98
C ARG A 751 -27.75 17.92 42.65
N VAL A 752 -27.81 18.01 43.98
CA VAL A 752 -29.04 17.76 44.76
C VAL A 752 -29.49 19.07 45.37
N GLU A 753 -30.71 19.49 45.05
CA GLU A 753 -31.34 20.69 45.59
C GLU A 753 -32.42 20.29 46.59
N LEU A 754 -32.34 20.82 47.80
CA LEU A 754 -33.38 20.68 48.81
C LEU A 754 -34.03 22.04 49.04
N GLY A 755 -35.32 22.15 48.72
CA GLY A 755 -36.16 23.30 48.99
C GLY A 755 -37.22 22.95 50.04
N LEU A 756 -37.42 23.83 51.01
CA LEU A 756 -38.50 23.77 51.99
C LEU A 756 -39.36 25.03 51.82
N SER A 757 -40.68 24.87 51.80
CA SER A 757 -41.63 25.99 51.69
C SER A 757 -42.71 25.91 52.76
N LEU A 758 -43.08 27.03 53.35
CA LEU A 758 -44.12 27.13 54.36
C LEU A 758 -45.04 28.29 54.02
N GLN A 759 -46.30 28.00 53.74
CA GLN A 759 -47.34 29.00 53.54
C GLN A 759 -48.25 29.02 54.76
N THR A 760 -48.43 30.18 55.38
CA THR A 760 -49.32 30.38 56.53
C THR A 760 -50.38 31.41 56.17
N GLY A 761 -51.66 31.00 56.15
CA GLY A 761 -52.79 31.84 55.73
C GLY A 761 -52.70 32.32 54.27
N LYS A 762 -53.44 33.38 53.93
CA LYS A 762 -53.56 33.90 52.54
C LYS A 762 -52.39 34.79 52.08
N ALA A 763 -51.44 35.17 52.95
CA ALA A 763 -50.51 36.28 52.64
C ALA A 763 -49.01 36.06 52.89
N LYS A 764 -48.56 35.02 53.62
CA LYS A 764 -47.13 34.83 53.93
C LYS A 764 -46.62 33.44 53.52
N SER A 765 -45.73 33.42 52.53
CA SER A 765 -44.94 32.26 52.11
C SER A 765 -43.48 32.43 52.51
N TYR A 766 -42.90 31.45 53.19
CA TYR A 766 -41.49 31.38 53.52
C TYR A 766 -40.86 30.24 52.73
N ASN A 767 -39.70 30.48 52.12
CA ASN A 767 -38.96 29.45 51.39
C ASN A 767 -37.51 29.44 51.87
N THR A 768 -36.92 28.25 51.93
CA THR A 768 -35.48 28.08 52.08
C THR A 768 -34.96 26.98 51.16
N SER A 769 -33.75 27.14 50.66
CA SER A 769 -33.10 26.11 49.85
C SER A 769 -31.60 26.06 50.06
N SER A 770 -31.04 24.88 49.93
CA SER A 770 -29.60 24.64 49.79
C SER A 770 -29.39 23.55 48.73
N ALA A 771 -28.20 23.52 48.13
CA ALA A 771 -27.83 22.52 47.16
C ALA A 771 -26.46 21.93 47.50
N VAL A 772 -26.26 20.67 47.15
CA VAL A 772 -24.94 20.02 47.15
C VAL A 772 -24.55 19.73 45.71
N CYS A 773 -23.36 20.17 45.32
CA CYS A 773 -22.78 19.99 43.99
C CYS A 773 -21.49 19.16 44.09
N TRP A 774 -21.27 18.25 43.15
CA TRP A 774 -20.05 17.46 43.07
C TRP A 774 -19.65 17.21 41.61
N SER A 775 -18.35 17.02 41.35
CA SER A 775 -17.84 16.73 40.00
C SER A 775 -16.50 16.00 40.08
N THR A 776 -16.39 14.91 39.33
CA THR A 776 -15.20 14.08 39.25
C THR A 776 -14.94 13.67 37.80
N ASN A 777 -13.68 13.44 37.45
CA ASN A 777 -13.28 12.99 36.11
C ASN A 777 -12.47 11.70 36.22
N VAL A 778 -12.81 10.72 35.38
CA VAL A 778 -11.94 9.57 35.08
C VAL A 778 -11.22 9.88 33.78
N ALA A 779 -9.89 9.95 33.83
CA ALA A 779 -9.03 10.25 32.69
C ALA A 779 -8.34 8.98 32.22
N LEU A 780 -8.40 8.72 30.91
CA LEU A 780 -7.61 7.69 30.24
C LEU A 780 -6.54 8.42 29.43
N GLU A 781 -5.31 8.42 29.93
CA GLU A 781 -4.20 9.16 29.33
C GLU A 781 -3.24 8.21 28.64
N THR A 782 -2.77 8.56 27.45
CA THR A 782 -1.75 7.78 26.75
C THR A 782 -0.37 8.12 27.31
N ILE A 783 0.27 7.16 27.99
CA ILE A 783 1.62 7.29 28.57
C ILE A 783 2.55 6.25 27.93
N GLY A 784 3.52 6.71 27.15
CA GLY A 784 4.42 5.83 26.40
C GLY A 784 3.67 5.08 25.29
N SER A 785 3.67 3.75 25.35
CA SER A 785 2.95 2.87 24.42
C SER A 785 1.55 2.46 24.88
N GLY A 786 1.15 2.76 26.12
CA GLY A 786 -0.12 2.29 26.70
C GLY A 786 -0.97 3.40 27.32
N ILE A 787 -2.11 2.99 27.88
CA ILE A 787 -3.01 3.88 28.64
C ILE A 787 -2.74 3.76 30.14
N LYS A 788 -2.89 4.90 30.82
CA LYS A 788 -2.98 4.99 32.27
C LYS A 788 -4.32 5.61 32.65
N VAL A 789 -5.02 4.96 33.57
CA VAL A 789 -6.28 5.42 34.14
C VAL A 789 -5.98 6.17 35.43
N SER A 790 -6.46 7.39 35.49
CA SER A 790 -6.30 8.28 36.65
C SER A 790 -7.62 8.98 36.92
N THR A 791 -7.76 9.51 38.13
CA THR A 791 -8.96 10.28 38.50
C THR A 791 -8.54 11.63 39.03
N PHE A 792 -9.16 12.70 38.53
CA PHE A 792 -8.87 14.07 38.93
C PHE A 792 -10.17 14.86 39.18
N GLY A 793 -10.10 15.90 40.01
CA GLY A 793 -11.24 16.76 40.39
C GLY A 793 -11.64 16.64 41.87
N SER A 794 -12.53 17.54 42.32
CA SER A 794 -13.00 17.57 43.72
C SER A 794 -13.95 16.41 43.99
N ARG A 795 -13.44 15.37 44.67
CA ARG A 795 -14.26 14.25 45.15
C ARG A 795 -15.14 14.63 46.35
N GLU A 796 -14.87 15.79 46.94
CA GLU A 796 -15.59 16.35 48.08
C GLU A 796 -16.78 17.19 47.58
N PRO A 797 -18.01 16.87 48.01
CA PRO A 797 -19.21 17.64 47.66
C PRO A 797 -19.18 19.04 48.26
N GLN A 798 -19.56 20.04 47.47
CA GLN A 798 -19.66 21.43 47.89
C GLN A 798 -21.12 21.76 48.20
N ILE A 799 -21.40 22.16 49.44
CA ILE A 799 -22.74 22.53 49.89
C ILE A 799 -22.86 24.06 49.80
N SER A 800 -23.88 24.54 49.08
CA SER A 800 -24.16 25.96 48.95
C SER A 800 -24.68 26.54 50.26
N GLU A 801 -24.40 27.83 50.48
CA GLU A 801 -25.03 28.58 51.56
C GLU A 801 -26.55 28.53 51.46
N VAL A 802 -27.20 28.60 52.62
CA VAL A 802 -28.66 28.52 52.71
C VAL A 802 -29.26 29.85 52.31
N VAL A 803 -30.20 29.82 51.37
CA VAL A 803 -30.99 30.98 51.00
C VAL A 803 -32.26 30.96 51.84
N PHE A 804 -32.56 32.05 52.55
CA PHE A 804 -33.81 32.23 53.30
C PHE A 804 -34.57 33.44 52.75
N THR A 805 -35.89 33.33 52.62
CA THR A 805 -36.75 34.52 52.49
C THR A 805 -36.87 35.24 53.84
N ASP A 806 -36.86 36.58 53.86
CA ASP A 806 -36.74 37.44 55.06
C ASP A 806 -37.44 36.91 56.33
N GLY A 807 -36.66 36.79 57.43
CA GLY A 807 -37.15 36.48 58.78
C GLY A 807 -37.56 35.02 59.04
N SER A 808 -37.13 34.07 58.21
CA SER A 808 -37.60 32.66 58.27
C SER A 808 -36.63 31.63 58.87
N ALA A 809 -35.41 32.01 59.26
CA ALA A 809 -34.36 31.07 59.69
C ALA A 809 -34.76 30.16 60.87
N GLY A 810 -35.55 30.66 61.82
CA GLY A 810 -36.02 29.87 62.97
C GLY A 810 -37.21 28.93 62.69
N LYS A 811 -37.78 28.96 61.47
CA LYS A 811 -38.97 28.17 61.09
C LYS A 811 -38.64 26.88 60.34
N PHE A 812 -37.40 26.73 59.89
CA PHE A 812 -36.95 25.60 59.09
C PHE A 812 -35.79 24.89 59.78
N ARG A 813 -35.74 23.57 59.62
CA ARG A 813 -34.48 22.83 59.79
C ARG A 813 -33.54 23.29 58.68
N ASN A 814 -32.28 23.57 59.02
CA ASN A 814 -31.30 24.05 58.06
C ASN A 814 -31.09 23.00 56.92
N PRO A 815 -31.44 23.32 55.66
CA PRO A 815 -31.33 22.36 54.56
C PRO A 815 -29.88 22.00 54.24
N ALA A 816 -28.91 22.89 54.47
CA ALA A 816 -27.49 22.57 54.29
C ALA A 816 -27.01 21.53 55.30
N ASP A 817 -27.49 21.59 56.55
CA ASP A 817 -27.15 20.60 57.58
C ASP A 817 -27.79 19.25 57.29
N MET A 818 -29.05 19.25 56.81
CA MET A 818 -29.73 18.04 56.35
C MET A 818 -28.99 17.36 55.18
N LEU A 819 -28.53 18.14 54.20
CA LEU A 819 -27.73 17.64 53.09
C LEU A 819 -26.38 17.11 53.58
N ARG A 820 -25.71 17.80 54.50
CA ARG A 820 -24.41 17.37 55.05
C ARG A 820 -24.49 16.08 55.84
N GLU A 821 -25.58 15.86 56.57
CA GLU A 821 -25.81 14.63 57.35
C GLU A 821 -26.07 13.42 56.45
N ALA A 822 -26.85 13.59 55.37
CA ALA A 822 -27.33 12.48 54.54
C ALA A 822 -26.46 12.19 53.30
N PHE A 823 -25.83 13.21 52.71
CA PHE A 823 -25.03 13.05 51.49
C PHE A 823 -23.67 12.41 51.82
N PRO A 824 -23.16 11.48 50.99
CA PRO A 824 -21.85 10.86 51.24
C PRO A 824 -20.72 11.90 51.28
N SER A 825 -19.78 11.75 52.21
CA SER A 825 -18.62 12.66 52.35
C SER A 825 -17.70 12.64 51.11
N LYS A 826 -17.75 11.58 50.33
CA LYS A 826 -17.01 11.39 49.08
C LYS A 826 -17.82 10.55 48.11
N VAL A 827 -17.87 10.97 46.85
CA VAL A 827 -18.44 10.14 45.78
C VAL A 827 -17.36 9.16 45.30
N ASP A 828 -17.59 7.87 45.51
CA ASP A 828 -16.66 6.82 45.13
C ASP A 828 -16.93 6.31 43.70
N LEU A 829 -15.87 6.21 42.91
CA LEU A 829 -15.87 5.68 41.55
C LEU A 829 -14.92 4.47 41.41
N HIS A 830 -14.53 3.84 42.51
CA HIS A 830 -13.54 2.77 42.51
C HIS A 830 -13.90 1.62 41.54
N GLU A 831 -15.13 1.11 41.58
CA GLU A 831 -15.59 0.04 40.68
C GLU A 831 -15.47 0.42 39.19
N LEU A 832 -15.76 1.69 38.86
CA LEU A 832 -15.63 2.19 37.50
C LEU A 832 -14.16 2.29 37.07
N VAL A 833 -13.29 2.74 37.98
CA VAL A 833 -11.85 2.83 37.72
C VAL A 833 -11.27 1.43 37.50
N GLU A 834 -11.65 0.44 38.33
CA GLU A 834 -11.21 -0.95 38.16
C GLU A 834 -11.67 -1.54 36.82
N GLU A 835 -12.91 -1.25 36.38
CA GLU A 835 -13.41 -1.70 35.08
C GLU A 835 -12.61 -1.11 33.91
N ILE A 836 -12.29 0.19 33.97
CA ILE A 836 -11.55 0.88 32.90
C ILE A 836 -10.06 0.51 32.94
N GLN A 837 -9.53 0.13 34.11
CA GLN A 837 -8.16 -0.37 34.25
C GLN A 837 -7.90 -1.66 33.46
N ALA A 838 -8.95 -2.37 33.01
CA ALA A 838 -8.81 -3.47 32.07
C ALA A 838 -8.18 -3.07 30.71
N PHE A 839 -8.13 -1.77 30.39
CA PHE A 839 -7.44 -1.24 29.21
C PHE A 839 -5.96 -0.90 29.45
N GLU A 840 -5.48 -0.97 30.69
CA GLU A 840 -4.06 -0.77 31.00
C GLU A 840 -3.23 -2.01 30.63
N GLY A 841 -1.98 -1.80 30.20
CA GLY A 841 -1.03 -2.88 29.95
C GLY A 841 -1.13 -3.49 28.56
N ALA A 842 -0.88 -4.80 28.47
CA ALA A 842 -0.91 -5.55 27.23
C ALA A 842 -2.35 -5.99 26.93
N TRP A 843 -2.83 -5.75 25.70
CA TRP A 843 -4.15 -6.15 25.27
C TRP A 843 -4.29 -7.67 25.23
N GLU A 844 -5.26 -8.19 25.97
CA GLU A 844 -5.35 -9.63 26.27
C GLU A 844 -6.29 -10.42 25.35
N TYR A 845 -6.90 -9.76 24.37
CA TYR A 845 -7.93 -10.35 23.52
C TYR A 845 -7.53 -10.46 22.04
N CYS A 846 -6.31 -10.05 21.68
CA CYS A 846 -5.75 -10.24 20.34
C CYS A 846 -4.22 -10.30 20.41
N TYR A 847 -3.64 -11.47 20.15
CA TYR A 847 -2.21 -11.71 20.28
C TYR A 847 -1.53 -11.81 18.91
N PRO A 848 -0.62 -10.87 18.57
CA PRO A 848 0.32 -11.05 17.46
C PRO A 848 1.43 -12.05 17.83
N PRO A 849 2.26 -12.52 16.87
CA PRO A 849 3.17 -13.63 17.10
C PRO A 849 4.45 -13.23 17.86
N ALA A 850 4.88 -11.96 17.80
CA ALA A 850 6.12 -11.52 18.44
C ALA A 850 5.89 -10.71 19.72
N THR A 851 5.28 -9.52 19.62
CA THR A 851 5.12 -8.60 20.77
C THR A 851 3.67 -8.17 20.93
N PRO A 852 3.06 -8.34 22.13
CA PRO A 852 1.67 -8.01 22.35
C PRO A 852 1.37 -6.54 22.09
N TYR A 853 0.12 -6.23 21.75
CA TYR A 853 -0.31 -4.86 21.60
C TYR A 853 -0.62 -4.22 22.95
N SER A 854 -0.59 -2.89 22.99
CA SER A 854 -1.17 -2.05 24.04
C SER A 854 -2.12 -1.05 23.41
N LEU A 855 -3.12 -0.62 24.18
CA LEU A 855 -4.09 0.37 23.75
C LEU A 855 -3.57 1.77 24.01
N ALA A 856 -3.82 2.69 23.08
CA ALA A 856 -3.42 4.09 23.14
C ALA A 856 -4.50 5.00 22.55
N SER A 857 -4.38 6.31 22.78
CA SER A 857 -5.18 7.36 22.14
C SER A 857 -6.70 7.12 22.15
N PRO A 858 -7.32 6.93 23.32
CA PRO A 858 -8.76 6.62 23.41
C PRO A 858 -9.63 7.76 22.88
N ALA A 859 -10.70 7.43 22.13
CA ALA A 859 -11.66 8.40 21.60
C ALA A 859 -13.06 7.79 21.43
N PHE A 860 -14.12 8.59 21.61
CA PHE A 860 -15.47 8.18 21.19
C PHE A 860 -15.77 8.65 19.77
N ASN A 861 -16.33 7.78 18.94
CA ASN A 861 -16.88 8.18 17.63
C ASN A 861 -18.24 8.90 17.80
N ALA A 862 -18.86 9.27 16.67
CA ALA A 862 -20.17 9.94 16.67
C ALA A 862 -21.33 9.05 17.19
N ASP A 863 -21.18 7.72 17.12
CA ASP A 863 -22.20 6.77 17.57
C ASP A 863 -22.06 6.41 19.07
N GLY A 864 -20.95 6.82 19.70
CA GLY A 864 -20.60 6.52 21.08
C GLY A 864 -19.79 5.23 21.27
N ASP A 865 -19.25 4.66 20.20
CA ASP A 865 -18.29 3.56 20.28
C ASP A 865 -16.93 4.09 20.74
N LEU A 866 -16.27 3.32 21.59
CA LEU A 866 -14.95 3.65 22.14
C LEU A 866 -13.86 3.05 21.24
N LEU A 867 -13.05 3.90 20.63
CA LEU A 867 -11.95 3.52 19.75
C LEU A 867 -10.60 3.72 20.46
N PHE A 868 -9.64 2.86 20.14
CA PHE A 868 -8.25 2.99 20.56
C PHE A 868 -7.30 2.72 19.39
N GLU A 869 -6.16 3.39 19.43
CA GLU A 869 -4.99 3.08 18.63
C GLU A 869 -4.27 1.84 19.17
N LEU A 870 -3.84 0.94 18.28
CA LEU A 870 -2.97 -0.18 18.65
C LEU A 870 -1.50 0.25 18.58
N ARG A 871 -0.73 -0.05 19.63
CA ARG A 871 0.73 0.14 19.69
C ARG A 871 1.43 -1.12 20.18
N ARG A 872 2.75 -1.21 19.99
CA ARG A 872 3.56 -2.28 20.59
C ARG A 872 3.70 -2.08 22.09
N HIS A 873 3.33 -3.10 22.86
CA HIS A 873 3.53 -3.06 24.30
C HIS A 873 5.02 -3.05 24.64
N GLY A 874 5.43 -2.13 25.51
CA GLY A 874 6.82 -2.02 25.98
C GLY A 874 7.78 -1.32 25.02
N ALA A 875 7.30 -0.86 23.85
CA ALA A 875 8.11 0.03 23.01
C ALA A 875 8.33 1.36 23.73
N THR A 876 9.59 1.69 24.04
CA THR A 876 9.94 3.01 24.57
C THR A 876 9.86 4.01 23.44
N THR A 877 8.81 4.85 23.44
CA THR A 877 8.77 6.01 22.55
C THR A 877 9.91 6.94 22.96
N SER A 878 10.96 7.02 22.14
CA SER A 878 12.01 8.03 22.32
C SER A 878 11.34 9.38 22.10
N ARG A 879 10.95 10.03 23.20
CA ARG A 879 10.32 11.34 23.19
C ARG A 879 11.28 12.30 22.48
N ALA A 880 11.00 12.64 21.23
CA ALA A 880 11.72 13.69 20.53
C ALA A 880 11.56 14.96 21.39
N GLY A 881 12.65 15.37 22.04
CA GLY A 881 12.65 16.48 22.97
C GLY A 881 12.35 17.78 22.24
N GLY A 882 11.07 18.16 22.20
CA GLY A 882 10.68 19.53 21.92
C GLY A 882 11.15 20.42 23.08
N PRO A 883 11.75 21.59 22.81
CA PRO A 883 12.22 22.47 23.87
C PRO A 883 11.00 23.01 24.63
N LEU A 884 10.80 22.53 25.86
CA LEU A 884 9.92 23.19 26.81
C LEU A 884 10.60 24.50 27.21
N SER A 885 9.97 25.61 26.83
CA SER A 885 10.34 26.96 27.26
C SER A 885 10.26 27.06 28.78
N PRO A 886 11.36 27.39 29.50
CA PRO A 886 11.28 27.66 30.92
C PRO A 886 11.04 29.16 31.13
N THR A 887 9.83 29.53 31.53
CA THR A 887 9.58 30.84 32.12
C THR A 887 10.04 30.85 33.58
N ALA A 888 11.02 31.72 33.83
CA ALA A 888 11.32 32.40 35.10
C ALA A 888 11.97 31.60 36.25
N LYS A 889 13.26 31.89 36.55
CA LYS A 889 13.67 32.93 37.51
C LYS A 889 15.19 32.91 37.73
N THR A 890 15.79 34.08 37.50
CA THR A 890 16.97 34.69 38.13
C THR A 890 17.73 33.89 39.21
N GLY A 891 19.03 33.68 38.98
CA GLY A 891 19.99 33.28 40.02
C GLY A 891 21.41 33.13 39.45
N ARG A 892 22.19 34.21 39.54
CA ARG A 892 23.60 34.30 39.13
C ARG A 892 24.49 33.77 40.26
N ALA A 893 25.43 32.87 39.97
CA ALA A 893 26.89 33.08 40.10
C ALA A 893 27.72 31.80 40.43
N LEU A 894 28.94 31.83 39.87
CA LEU A 894 30.19 31.15 40.23
C LEU A 894 30.55 29.81 39.56
N THR A 895 31.50 29.97 38.63
CA THR A 895 32.55 29.06 38.16
C THR A 895 33.20 28.21 39.28
N PRO A 896 33.88 27.09 38.94
CA PRO A 896 35.31 27.20 38.68
C PRO A 896 35.82 26.41 37.46
N LEU A 897 36.91 26.95 36.91
CA LEU A 897 37.79 26.36 35.91
C LEU A 897 38.36 25.00 36.36
N GLY A 898 38.45 24.06 35.41
CA GLY A 898 39.34 22.90 35.45
C GLY A 898 40.07 22.75 34.12
N ARG A 899 41.40 22.90 34.16
CA ARG A 899 42.35 22.91 33.04
C ARG A 899 42.81 21.48 32.67
N ARG A 900 42.91 21.22 31.35
CA ARG A 900 43.94 20.41 30.62
C ARG A 900 43.94 18.86 30.78
N PRO A 901 44.70 18.11 29.93
CA PRO A 901 44.75 18.08 28.45
C PRO A 901 44.83 16.63 27.89
N GLY A 902 44.72 16.41 26.57
CA GLY A 902 45.14 15.12 26.00
C GLY A 902 44.74 14.80 24.56
N SER A 903 45.60 15.20 23.62
CA SER A 903 46.09 14.38 22.49
C SER A 903 45.28 13.13 22.07
N ARG A 904 44.83 13.09 20.81
CA ARG A 904 45.44 12.20 19.81
C ARG A 904 44.99 12.52 18.38
N ALA A 905 45.99 12.62 17.52
CA ALA A 905 45.89 12.66 16.07
C ALA A 905 45.28 11.37 15.51
N GLY A 906 44.52 11.50 14.43
CA GLY A 906 44.04 10.39 13.63
C GLY A 906 43.60 10.90 12.27
N MET A 907 44.52 10.87 11.31
CA MET A 907 44.23 11.06 9.88
C MET A 907 43.21 10.02 9.43
N ARG A 908 42.17 10.44 8.70
CA ARG A 908 41.48 9.54 7.78
C ARG A 908 40.91 10.33 6.61
N ASN A 909 41.45 10.02 5.43
CA ASN A 909 40.93 10.38 4.12
C ASN A 909 39.51 9.84 3.95
N GLY A 910 38.62 10.63 3.35
CA GLY A 910 37.28 10.24 2.97
C GLY A 910 36.82 11.05 1.76
N ASN A 911 36.72 10.35 0.63
CA ASN A 911 36.25 10.81 -0.67
C ASN A 911 34.94 11.61 -0.58
N LYS A 912 34.90 12.76 -1.26
CA LYS A 912 33.66 13.47 -1.58
C LYS A 912 33.34 13.25 -3.06
N SER A 913 32.25 12.55 -3.32
CA SER A 913 31.60 12.49 -4.64
C SER A 913 31.00 13.85 -5.00
N PRO A 914 30.99 14.26 -6.28
CA PRO A 914 30.37 15.51 -6.73
C PRO A 914 28.84 15.38 -6.88
N PRO A 915 28.07 16.47 -6.72
CA PRO A 915 26.62 16.50 -6.92
C PRO A 915 26.23 16.56 -8.41
N PRO A 916 25.02 16.10 -8.79
CA PRO A 916 24.56 16.12 -10.17
C PRO A 916 24.21 17.55 -10.63
N HIS A 917 24.66 17.88 -11.83
CA HIS A 917 24.37 19.12 -12.54
C HIS A 917 22.93 19.14 -13.07
N SER A 918 22.21 20.22 -12.79
CA SER A 918 20.96 20.61 -13.44
C SER A 918 21.21 21.79 -14.39
N SER A 919 21.09 21.57 -15.69
CA SER A 919 20.77 22.56 -16.73
C SER A 919 19.33 22.26 -17.19
N SER A 920 18.44 23.19 -17.52
CA SER A 920 18.61 24.38 -18.35
C SER A 920 17.50 25.41 -18.07
N SER A 921 17.89 26.68 -17.94
CA SER A 921 17.03 27.86 -17.94
C SER A 921 16.87 28.43 -19.35
N HIS A 922 15.64 28.62 -19.83
CA HIS A 922 15.34 29.45 -20.99
C HIS A 922 15.26 30.95 -20.59
N PRO A 923 15.78 31.88 -21.40
CA PRO A 923 15.49 33.30 -21.25
C PRO A 923 14.40 33.73 -22.24
N PHE A 924 13.39 34.47 -21.78
CA PHE A 924 12.61 35.35 -22.65
C PHE A 924 12.55 36.76 -22.07
N SER A 925 12.83 37.70 -22.96
CA SER A 925 13.03 39.13 -22.73
C SER A 925 11.72 39.87 -22.48
N ALA A 926 11.82 40.95 -21.72
CA ALA A 926 10.77 41.91 -21.42
C ALA A 926 10.58 42.96 -22.54
N GLY A 927 9.37 43.54 -22.63
CA GLY A 927 9.17 44.88 -23.19
C GLY A 927 7.80 45.15 -23.80
N GLY A 928 6.99 46.00 -23.17
CA GLY A 928 5.83 46.64 -23.83
C GLY A 928 4.77 47.17 -22.85
N ALA A 929 4.70 48.49 -22.69
CA ALA A 929 3.90 49.19 -21.68
C ALA A 929 2.46 49.55 -22.12
N SER A 930 1.57 49.60 -21.12
CA SER A 930 0.47 50.57 -20.86
C SER A 930 -0.20 51.33 -22.01
N LEU A 931 -1.54 51.26 -22.07
CA LEU A 931 -2.47 52.42 -21.98
C LEU A 931 -3.93 51.94 -21.84
N GLY A 932 -4.72 52.63 -21.00
CA GLY A 932 -6.04 52.18 -20.52
C GLY A 932 -7.26 52.63 -21.33
N GLY A 933 -8.45 52.38 -20.78
CA GLY A 933 -9.71 53.00 -21.26
C GLY A 933 -11.00 52.21 -21.00
N ALA A 934 -11.73 52.63 -19.96
CA ALA A 934 -13.19 52.70 -19.80
C ALA A 934 -14.16 51.61 -20.32
N GLY A 935 -14.82 50.95 -19.35
CA GLY A 935 -16.27 50.78 -19.14
C GLY A 935 -17.27 50.59 -20.28
N LEU A 936 -18.17 49.58 -20.13
CA LEU A 936 -19.64 49.73 -20.05
C LEU A 936 -20.37 48.37 -19.90
N THR A 937 -21.22 48.30 -18.86
CA THR A 937 -22.54 47.65 -18.74
C THR A 937 -22.87 46.32 -19.43
N GLY A 938 -23.35 45.34 -18.64
CA GLY A 938 -24.07 44.17 -19.15
C GLY A 938 -24.70 43.33 -18.05
N ARG A 939 -25.88 43.76 -17.59
CA ARG A 939 -26.75 43.16 -16.57
C ARG A 939 -27.50 41.96 -17.15
N ALA A 940 -27.55 40.81 -16.48
CA ALA A 940 -28.67 39.86 -16.62
C ALA A 940 -28.76 38.92 -15.41
N SER A 941 -29.91 38.98 -14.76
CA SER A 941 -30.37 38.19 -13.62
C SER A 941 -31.78 37.73 -13.96
N PHE A 942 -32.08 36.44 -13.87
CA PHE A 942 -33.42 35.84 -13.75
C PHE A 942 -33.21 34.34 -13.47
N ALA A 943 -34.05 33.59 -12.77
CA ALA A 943 -34.92 33.75 -11.61
C ALA A 943 -35.39 32.33 -11.28
N SER A 944 -35.56 32.01 -10.00
CA SER A 944 -36.21 30.78 -9.53
C SER A 944 -37.71 30.80 -9.81
N ILE A 945 -38.33 29.67 -10.16
CA ILE A 945 -39.75 29.40 -9.90
C ILE A 945 -39.93 27.97 -9.38
N ALA A 946 -40.87 27.87 -8.45
CA ALA A 946 -41.12 26.84 -7.46
C ALA A 946 -41.85 25.57 -7.95
N SER A 947 -41.86 24.61 -7.01
CA SER A 947 -42.64 23.38 -6.93
C SER A 947 -44.16 23.56 -6.99
N THR A 948 -44.85 22.62 -7.65
CA THR A 948 -46.20 22.19 -7.25
C THR A 948 -46.42 20.71 -7.54
N THR A 949 -46.77 19.96 -6.50
CA THR A 949 -47.29 18.59 -6.48
C THR A 949 -48.76 18.50 -6.91
N VAL A 950 -49.13 17.55 -7.77
CA VAL A 950 -50.42 16.81 -7.77
C VAL A 950 -50.17 15.43 -8.41
N GLY A 951 -50.64 14.36 -7.77
CA GLY A 951 -50.52 12.98 -8.27
C GLY A 951 -51.79 12.45 -8.94
N THR A 952 -51.68 11.35 -9.72
CA THR A 952 -52.56 10.16 -9.68
C THR A 952 -52.19 9.10 -10.74
N THR A 953 -52.14 7.84 -10.28
CA THR A 953 -52.50 6.54 -10.91
C THR A 953 -51.92 6.02 -12.24
N VAL A 954 -51.15 4.93 -12.10
CA VAL A 954 -51.24 3.59 -12.75
C VAL A 954 -51.77 3.48 -14.20
N THR A 955 -50.90 3.06 -15.14
CA THR A 955 -50.96 1.77 -15.89
C THR A 955 -49.83 1.68 -16.94
N GLY A 956 -49.11 0.54 -16.95
CA GLY A 956 -48.70 -0.18 -18.17
C GLY A 956 -47.54 0.30 -19.04
N GLY A 957 -46.46 -0.51 -19.07
CA GLY A 957 -45.88 -0.99 -20.33
C GLY A 957 -44.63 -0.31 -20.90
N ALA A 958 -43.55 -1.11 -20.90
CA ALA A 958 -42.50 -1.21 -21.93
C ALA A 958 -41.28 -0.26 -21.93
N THR A 959 -40.12 -0.92 -21.70
CA THR A 959 -38.84 -0.84 -22.43
C THR A 959 -37.97 0.41 -22.37
N ALA A 960 -36.80 0.28 -21.74
CA ALA A 960 -35.49 0.61 -22.33
C ALA A 960 -34.36 -0.09 -21.54
N HIS A 961 -33.82 -1.17 -22.11
CA HIS A 961 -32.54 -1.76 -21.72
C HIS A 961 -31.43 -1.03 -22.47
N THR A 962 -30.42 -0.52 -21.75
CA THR A 962 -29.21 0.05 -22.33
C THR A 962 -28.20 -1.05 -22.62
N VAL A 963 -27.63 -0.94 -23.82
CA VAL A 963 -26.78 -1.87 -24.57
C VAL A 963 -25.40 -2.06 -23.95
N MET A 964 -24.98 -3.31 -23.73
CA MET A 964 -23.58 -3.73 -23.75
C MET A 964 -23.39 -4.61 -24.99
N GLY A 965 -22.41 -4.26 -25.82
CA GLY A 965 -22.14 -4.90 -27.10
C GLY A 965 -21.42 -6.24 -26.97
N GLU A 966 -22.03 -7.29 -27.49
CA GLU A 966 -21.41 -8.56 -27.86
C GLU A 966 -20.86 -8.48 -29.29
N PHE A 967 -19.68 -9.05 -29.54
CA PHE A 967 -19.19 -9.34 -30.89
C PHE A 967 -19.20 -10.86 -31.12
N GLN A 968 -19.72 -11.22 -32.30
CA GLN A 968 -20.15 -12.55 -32.72
C GLN A 968 -19.03 -13.59 -32.90
N GLN A 969 -19.34 -14.83 -32.53
CA GLN A 969 -18.70 -16.07 -33.01
C GLN A 969 -19.25 -16.45 -34.39
N ILE A 970 -18.35 -16.79 -35.31
CA ILE A 970 -18.66 -17.44 -36.59
C ILE A 970 -18.69 -18.96 -36.37
N VAL A 971 -19.79 -19.59 -36.81
CA VAL A 971 -20.03 -21.03 -36.84
C VAL A 971 -19.60 -21.60 -38.19
N SER A 972 -18.92 -22.74 -38.19
CA SER A 972 -18.96 -23.72 -39.29
C SER A 972 -19.21 -25.12 -38.74
N GLY A 973 -20.22 -25.82 -39.31
CA GLY A 973 -20.51 -27.25 -39.08
C GLY A 973 -19.49 -28.15 -39.78
N ALA A 974 -19.55 -29.49 -39.73
CA ALA A 974 -20.60 -30.42 -39.34
C ALA A 974 -19.99 -31.83 -39.13
N ALA A 975 -20.85 -32.76 -38.69
CA ALA A 975 -20.86 -34.22 -38.89
C ALA A 975 -20.77 -35.03 -37.59
N GLY A 976 -21.92 -35.61 -37.22
CA GLY A 976 -22.07 -36.52 -36.11
C GLY A 976 -21.85 -37.98 -36.48
N ALA A 977 -21.54 -38.79 -35.48
CA ALA A 977 -21.78 -40.22 -35.47
C ALA A 977 -22.27 -40.63 -34.08
N LYS A 978 -23.44 -41.28 -34.05
CA LYS A 978 -24.09 -41.89 -32.89
C LYS A 978 -23.29 -43.10 -32.41
N VAL A 979 -23.10 -43.24 -31.10
CA VAL A 979 -22.93 -44.54 -30.44
C VAL A 979 -23.78 -44.57 -29.16
N THR A 980 -24.58 -45.62 -29.06
CA THR A 980 -25.50 -46.00 -27.97
C THR A 980 -24.80 -46.39 -26.67
N PRO A 981 -25.51 -46.37 -25.52
CA PRO A 981 -24.94 -46.73 -24.21
C PRO A 981 -25.05 -48.24 -23.95
N VAL A 982 -24.06 -48.81 -23.25
CA VAL A 982 -24.16 -50.12 -22.61
C VAL A 982 -23.85 -49.95 -21.13
N THR A 983 -24.80 -50.40 -20.30
CA THR A 983 -24.78 -50.36 -18.84
C THR A 983 -24.54 -51.79 -18.32
N VAL A 984 -23.52 -51.93 -17.48
CA VAL A 984 -23.43 -52.74 -16.23
C VAL A 984 -23.75 -54.24 -16.28
N LEU A 985 -22.80 -55.08 -15.83
CA LEU A 985 -22.95 -55.87 -14.59
C LEU A 985 -21.64 -56.57 -14.17
N ASP A 986 -21.34 -56.41 -12.88
CA ASP A 986 -20.46 -57.23 -12.07
C ASP A 986 -20.88 -58.70 -12.07
N SER A 987 -19.88 -59.59 -11.98
CA SER A 987 -20.03 -60.83 -11.21
C SER A 987 -18.70 -61.25 -10.57
N SER A 988 -18.76 -61.36 -9.24
CA SER A 988 -18.13 -62.37 -8.38
C SER A 988 -16.64 -62.27 -8.01
N SER A 989 -16.45 -61.82 -6.77
CA SER A 989 -15.78 -62.52 -5.65
C SER A 989 -14.28 -62.80 -5.68
N GLY A 990 -13.58 -62.22 -4.70
CA GLY A 990 -12.22 -62.53 -4.27
C GLY A 990 -11.70 -61.45 -3.34
#